data_AF-A0A944U6S9-F1
#
_entry.id   AF-A0A944U6S9-F1
#
_cell.length_a   1.000
_cell.length_b   1.000
_cell.length_c   1.000
_cell.angle_alpha   90.00
_cell.angle_beta   90.00
_cell.angle_gamma   90.00
#
_symmetry.space_group_name_H-M   'P 1'
#
loop_
_entity.id
_entity.type
_entity.pdbx_description
1 polymer ?
#
loop_
_entity_poly.entity_id
_entity_poly.type
_entity_poly.pdbx_seq_one_letter_code
_entity_poly.pdbx_strand_id
1 'polypeptide(L)'
;MSDPVFSRLRRELLVKGAVKTRIKRRVMQNIKNQNSLVLELSETRKAIAPTSEIKKNIWDHVYSRIHNPHATTALEKICSYLSPATYAKERLSQKVSYLPAAFPVNALPHRFIKLTAAFALIGLVVRMSPFLFIASPTVAESKVSLLPTRGEVSISVGGLWQPVSNEITLEPGAMLRTRDGEASILFHDDGVIRLSENTTIQIHETVDRSGSEEIEDTPTITLYVGSVWVQGLIPSQIKGLTISTSFSDITINEGSVLISEDDVMEVSVFNRRATAVHEGQLIAMVSGEKTQMWDGNVPLLKKVSDKEYDDKWPRQNLARDAVHRKEIAQMQQERRASRAGILPTSKLYSIKRVAETVDVLMTFGSDARAQKRLENAGRRLDEVAALLATNNNQDAMDHLSEYTDELQQLSENTDGGLTDFLLQQSLTEASAEVAAVQPEDDAYLLKLAVLEASTALNTTDGGINELEGILLMDALAYLNRLVSQAELEQVVEEWNNIQESLDILSDEQFPSDVRREVLALLNNFAALVQDHLAEFEAISPTLISQVAPYIPTPEYEPIVLLSEQELVDIVQGIRGRIFLYHMQRSRLNQLIVELKALSGHPEEGRILRRLYTELPNGPENFPDRIKKEITKLRWKTAVETL
;
A
#
# COMPACT_ATOMS: atom_id res chain seq x y z
N MET A 1 -17.69 37.48 -11.08
CA MET A 1 -18.13 38.23 -9.89
C MET A 1 -17.89 37.34 -8.69
N SER A 2 -16.82 37.59 -7.94
CA SER A 2 -16.40 36.80 -6.78
C SER A 2 -17.15 37.28 -5.54
N ASP A 3 -18.02 36.44 -5.01
CA ASP A 3 -18.86 36.76 -3.86
C ASP A 3 -18.00 36.87 -2.57
N PRO A 4 -17.93 38.04 -1.91
CA PRO A 4 -17.07 38.28 -0.74
C PRO A 4 -17.45 37.45 0.49
N VAL A 5 -18.61 36.80 0.48
CA VAL A 5 -19.07 35.92 1.57
C VAL A 5 -18.31 34.59 1.56
N PHE A 6 -18.06 34.02 0.38
CA PHE A 6 -17.33 32.74 0.26
C PHE A 6 -15.84 32.87 0.60
N SER A 7 -15.22 34.03 0.35
CA SER A 7 -13.82 34.26 0.73
C SER A 7 -13.62 34.51 2.22
N ARG A 8 -14.70 34.86 2.96
CA ARG A 8 -14.70 34.99 4.42
C ARG A 8 -14.92 33.63 5.10
N LEU A 9 -15.87 32.83 4.62
CA LEU A 9 -16.09 31.46 5.08
C LEU A 9 -14.88 30.55 4.86
N ARG A 10 -14.20 30.67 3.71
CA ARG A 10 -12.95 29.94 3.44
C ARG A 10 -11.80 30.33 4.38
N ARG A 11 -11.84 31.55 4.94
CA ARG A 11 -10.83 32.05 5.89
C ARG A 11 -11.15 31.67 7.34
N GLU A 12 -12.42 31.43 7.65
CA GLU A 12 -12.88 30.98 8.98
C GLU A 12 -12.88 29.45 9.12
N LEU A 13 -12.94 28.70 8.01
CA LEU A 13 -12.87 27.24 7.99
C LEU A 13 -11.45 26.67 7.85
N LEU A 14 -10.44 27.50 7.61
CA LEU A 14 -9.04 27.06 7.64
C LEU A 14 -8.59 26.93 9.10
N VAL A 15 -8.47 25.69 9.56
CA VAL A 15 -7.81 25.33 10.83
C VAL A 15 -6.49 26.10 10.91
N LYS A 16 -6.30 26.87 11.97
CA LYS A 16 -5.03 27.56 12.24
C LYS A 16 -3.93 26.50 12.28
N GLY A 17 -2.93 26.58 11.40
CA GLY A 17 -1.83 25.61 11.29
C GLY A 17 -1.18 25.23 12.63
N ALA A 18 -1.15 26.18 13.58
CA ALA A 18 -0.68 25.98 14.95
C ALA A 18 -1.42 24.88 15.76
N VAL A 19 -2.66 24.55 15.43
CA VAL A 19 -3.42 23.47 16.11
C VAL A 19 -3.05 22.11 15.52
N LYS A 20 -2.94 22.01 14.19
CA LYS A 20 -2.52 20.79 13.50
C LYS A 20 -1.09 20.39 13.90
N THR A 21 -0.19 21.37 13.99
CA THR A 21 1.20 21.12 14.39
C THR A 21 1.35 20.79 15.88
N ARG A 22 0.52 21.38 16.76
CA ARG A 22 0.47 20.97 18.18
C ARG A 22 -0.04 19.54 18.35
N ILE A 23 -0.99 19.08 17.53
CA ILE A 23 -1.51 17.71 17.57
C ILE A 23 -0.47 16.73 17.02
N LYS A 24 0.14 17.01 15.86
CA LYS A 24 1.20 16.18 15.27
C LYS A 24 2.39 16.01 16.21
N ARG A 25 2.85 17.11 16.84
CA ARG A 25 3.91 17.08 17.86
C ARG A 25 3.52 16.27 19.09
N ARG A 26 2.24 16.27 19.48
CA ARG A 26 1.74 15.49 20.63
C ARG A 26 1.61 14.00 20.32
N VAL A 27 1.18 13.65 19.11
CA VAL A 27 1.14 12.25 18.63
C VAL A 27 2.58 11.70 18.53
N MET A 28 3.50 12.44 17.92
CA MET A 28 4.92 12.04 17.85
C MET A 28 5.59 11.95 19.24
N GLN A 29 5.29 12.88 20.16
CA GLN A 29 5.74 12.76 21.55
C GLN A 29 5.09 11.59 22.30
N ASN A 30 3.86 11.21 21.97
CA ASN A 30 3.20 10.04 22.56
C ASN A 30 3.82 8.74 22.06
N ILE A 31 4.19 8.65 20.78
CA ILE A 31 4.95 7.52 20.21
C ILE A 31 6.30 7.39 20.93
N LYS A 32 7.01 8.50 21.13
CA LYS A 32 8.31 8.53 21.83
C LYS A 32 8.20 8.20 23.33
N ASN A 33 7.09 8.56 23.98
CA ASN A 33 6.82 8.27 25.39
C ASN A 33 6.13 6.91 25.62
N GLN A 34 5.54 6.28 24.60
CA GLN A 34 4.88 4.98 24.74
C GLN A 34 5.90 3.87 25.04
N ASN A 35 7.11 3.91 24.49
CA ASN A 35 8.13 2.90 24.82
C ASN A 35 8.58 2.96 26.30
N SER A 36 8.62 4.16 26.92
CA SER A 36 8.94 4.31 28.35
C SER A 36 7.72 4.09 29.24
N LEU A 37 6.53 4.55 28.83
CA LEU A 37 5.28 4.35 29.57
C LEU A 37 4.78 2.91 29.48
N VAL A 38 4.99 2.17 28.40
CA VAL A 38 4.61 0.74 28.30
C VAL A 38 5.53 -0.09 29.20
N LEU A 39 6.82 0.25 29.30
CA LEU A 39 7.72 -0.37 30.28
C LEU A 39 7.32 -0.02 31.73
N GLU A 40 7.11 1.25 32.07
CA GLU A 40 6.66 1.67 33.41
C GLU A 40 5.24 1.19 33.77
N LEU A 41 4.32 1.15 32.81
CA LEU A 41 2.96 0.61 32.99
C LEU A 41 2.99 -0.91 33.07
N SER A 42 3.89 -1.61 32.39
CA SER A 42 4.05 -3.05 32.56
C SER A 42 4.62 -3.40 33.95
N GLU A 43 5.54 -2.58 34.47
CA GLU A 43 6.09 -2.75 35.82
C GLU A 43 5.09 -2.36 36.90
N THR A 44 4.36 -1.26 36.74
CA THR A 44 3.28 -0.88 37.67
C THR A 44 2.08 -1.81 37.55
N ARG A 45 1.75 -2.36 36.37
CA ARG A 45 0.74 -3.40 36.20
C ARG A 45 1.17 -4.72 36.81
N LYS A 46 2.47 -5.07 36.80
CA LYS A 46 3.02 -6.19 37.58
C LYS A 46 2.97 -5.93 39.10
N ALA A 47 3.16 -4.68 39.53
CA ALA A 47 3.08 -4.28 40.95
C ALA A 47 1.64 -4.14 41.47
N ILE A 48 0.69 -3.81 40.60
CA ILE A 48 -0.74 -3.62 40.91
C ILE A 48 -1.56 -4.87 40.53
N ALA A 49 -0.99 -5.81 39.78
CA ALA A 49 -1.62 -7.09 39.48
C ALA A 49 -2.00 -7.76 40.80
N PRO A 50 -3.32 -7.98 41.06
CA PRO A 50 -3.74 -8.55 42.31
C PRO A 50 -3.12 -9.93 42.44
N THR A 51 -2.43 -10.17 43.56
CA THR A 51 -1.86 -11.47 43.91
C THR A 51 -2.96 -12.54 43.83
N SER A 52 -2.59 -13.80 43.60
CA SER A 52 -3.55 -14.91 43.48
C SER A 52 -4.53 -14.98 44.65
N GLU A 53 -4.10 -14.59 45.86
CA GLU A 53 -4.96 -14.45 47.05
C GLU A 53 -5.95 -13.29 46.96
N ILE A 54 -5.56 -12.11 46.46
CA ILE A 54 -6.47 -10.97 46.29
C ILE A 54 -7.48 -11.27 45.17
N LYS A 55 -7.05 -11.88 44.06
CA LYS A 55 -7.97 -12.36 43.03
C LYS A 55 -8.97 -13.36 43.61
N LYS A 56 -8.51 -14.29 44.45
CA LYS A 56 -9.37 -15.25 45.13
C LYS A 56 -10.35 -14.58 46.09
N ASN A 57 -9.92 -13.62 46.90
CA ASN A 57 -10.79 -12.89 47.82
C ASN A 57 -11.80 -11.97 47.10
N ILE A 58 -11.41 -11.33 46.00
CA ILE A 58 -12.34 -10.56 45.16
C ILE A 58 -13.32 -11.51 44.49
N TRP A 59 -12.86 -12.65 43.97
CA TRP A 59 -13.75 -13.66 43.43
C TRP A 59 -14.66 -14.23 44.50
N ASP A 60 -14.22 -14.52 45.72
CA ASP A 60 -15.06 -14.97 46.83
C ASP A 60 -16.07 -13.89 47.27
N HIS A 61 -15.69 -12.60 47.19
CA HIS A 61 -16.59 -11.47 47.48
C HIS A 61 -17.62 -11.24 46.35
N VAL A 62 -17.21 -11.41 45.10
CA VAL A 62 -18.08 -11.37 43.92
C VAL A 62 -18.98 -12.61 43.90
N TYR A 63 -18.45 -13.79 44.23
CA TYR A 63 -19.17 -15.05 44.30
C TYR A 63 -20.20 -15.03 45.43
N SER A 64 -19.89 -14.42 46.57
CA SER A 64 -20.85 -14.22 47.67
C SER A 64 -21.92 -13.15 47.37
N ARG A 65 -21.65 -12.17 46.49
CA ARG A 65 -22.67 -11.23 46.00
C ARG A 65 -23.51 -11.78 44.83
N ILE A 66 -22.93 -12.65 44.01
CA ILE A 66 -23.62 -13.35 42.91
C ILE A 66 -24.40 -14.57 43.44
N HIS A 67 -23.96 -15.18 44.54
CA HIS A 67 -24.76 -16.13 45.34
C HIS A 67 -25.85 -15.41 46.13
N ASN A 68 -26.76 -14.79 45.41
CA ASN A 68 -28.13 -14.70 45.88
C ASN A 68 -28.76 -16.08 45.61
N PRO A 69 -29.03 -16.93 46.62
CA PRO A 69 -29.41 -18.34 46.45
C PRO A 69 -30.74 -18.56 45.69
N HIS A 70 -31.38 -17.50 45.22
CA HIS A 70 -32.59 -17.53 44.38
C HIS A 70 -32.32 -17.31 42.88
N ALA A 71 -31.18 -16.75 42.48
CA ALA A 71 -30.90 -16.46 41.06
C ALA A 71 -30.25 -17.65 40.33
N THR A 72 -29.29 -18.32 40.96
CA THR A 72 -28.64 -19.53 40.41
C THR A 72 -29.63 -20.70 40.36
N THR A 73 -30.48 -20.87 41.39
CA THR A 73 -31.54 -21.88 41.36
C THR A 73 -32.62 -21.60 40.32
N ALA A 74 -32.83 -20.35 39.88
CA ALA A 74 -33.76 -20.03 38.80
C ALA A 74 -33.15 -20.30 37.41
N LEU A 75 -31.90 -19.90 37.16
CA LEU A 75 -31.21 -20.14 35.89
C LEU A 75 -30.83 -21.61 35.69
N GLU A 76 -30.40 -22.32 36.74
CA GLU A 76 -30.19 -23.78 36.68
C GLU A 76 -31.51 -24.53 36.54
N LYS A 77 -32.61 -24.05 37.16
CA LYS A 77 -33.96 -24.60 36.87
C LYS A 77 -34.36 -24.33 35.42
N ILE A 78 -34.14 -23.14 34.88
CA ILE A 78 -34.47 -22.81 33.49
C ILE A 78 -33.61 -23.63 32.50
N CYS A 79 -32.30 -23.76 32.73
CA CYS A 79 -31.41 -24.59 31.91
C CYS A 79 -31.73 -26.10 32.02
N SER A 80 -32.13 -26.58 33.20
CA SER A 80 -32.59 -27.99 33.36
C SER A 80 -34.01 -28.23 32.84
N TYR A 81 -34.84 -27.19 32.72
CA TYR A 81 -36.13 -27.27 32.01
C TYR A 81 -35.99 -27.18 30.47
N LEU A 82 -34.96 -26.49 29.96
CA LEU A 82 -34.72 -26.31 28.53
C LEU A 82 -33.80 -27.36 27.89
N SER A 83 -33.03 -28.09 28.69
CA SER A 83 -32.22 -29.22 28.23
C SER A 83 -32.92 -30.54 28.60
N PRO A 84 -33.72 -31.15 27.72
CA PRO A 84 -34.38 -32.41 28.05
C PRO A 84 -33.32 -33.49 28.28
N ALA A 85 -33.30 -34.08 29.48
CA ALA A 85 -32.50 -35.24 29.79
C ALA A 85 -32.70 -36.34 28.71
N THR A 86 -31.63 -37.05 28.34
CA THR A 86 -31.65 -38.11 27.31
C THR A 86 -32.77 -39.14 27.53
N TYR A 87 -33.09 -39.44 28.79
CA TYR A 87 -34.22 -40.30 29.17
C TYR A 87 -35.61 -39.72 28.82
N ALA A 88 -35.79 -38.40 28.89
CA ALA A 88 -37.04 -37.74 28.50
C ALA A 88 -37.25 -37.79 26.98
N LYS A 89 -36.18 -37.77 26.18
CA LYS A 89 -36.22 -37.88 24.72
C LYS A 89 -36.66 -39.28 24.26
N GLU A 90 -36.18 -40.33 24.92
CA GLU A 90 -36.61 -41.72 24.68
C GLU A 90 -38.05 -41.98 25.17
N ARG A 91 -38.46 -41.36 26.27
CA ARG A 91 -39.82 -41.52 26.78
C ARG A 91 -40.86 -40.73 25.96
N LEU A 92 -40.46 -39.62 25.34
CA LEU A 92 -41.30 -38.87 24.39
C LEU A 92 -41.39 -39.60 23.04
N SER A 93 -40.30 -40.18 22.54
CA SER A 93 -40.39 -41.00 21.31
C SER A 93 -41.27 -42.22 21.53
N GLN A 94 -41.17 -42.90 22.69
CA GLN A 94 -42.06 -44.01 23.04
C GLN A 94 -43.52 -43.59 23.26
N LYS A 95 -43.79 -42.38 23.79
CA LYS A 95 -45.18 -41.89 23.95
C LYS A 95 -45.82 -41.40 22.66
N VAL A 96 -45.04 -40.90 21.71
CA VAL A 96 -45.55 -40.46 20.40
C VAL A 96 -45.90 -41.66 19.51
N SER A 97 -45.30 -42.83 19.73
CA SER A 97 -45.60 -44.06 18.98
C SER A 97 -46.84 -44.83 19.46
N TYR A 98 -47.46 -44.47 20.60
CA TYR A 98 -48.60 -45.19 21.18
C TYR A 98 -49.73 -44.24 21.67
N LEU A 99 -50.28 -43.44 20.76
CA LEU A 99 -51.51 -42.69 21.04
C LEU A 99 -52.74 -43.39 20.45
N PRO A 100 -53.60 -43.99 21.28
CA PRO A 100 -55.02 -43.99 21.04
C PRO A 100 -55.75 -43.10 22.06
N ALA A 101 -56.75 -42.39 21.53
CA ALA A 101 -57.90 -41.79 22.20
C ALA A 101 -57.67 -40.59 23.16
N ALA A 102 -58.50 -39.57 22.90
CA ALA A 102 -58.60 -38.30 23.57
C ALA A 102 -58.72 -38.41 25.10
N PHE A 103 -57.81 -37.72 25.80
CA PHE A 103 -58.01 -37.31 27.19
C PHE A 103 -58.38 -35.82 27.24
N PRO A 104 -59.28 -35.41 28.14
CA PRO A 104 -59.66 -34.02 28.30
C PRO A 104 -58.47 -33.22 28.81
N VAL A 105 -58.10 -32.17 28.06
CA VAL A 105 -57.03 -31.25 28.42
C VAL A 105 -57.48 -30.45 29.63
N ASN A 106 -57.04 -30.87 30.82
CA ASN A 106 -57.02 -30.00 31.99
C ASN A 106 -56.21 -28.76 31.61
N ALA A 107 -56.87 -27.61 31.61
CA ALA A 107 -56.29 -26.32 31.28
C ALA A 107 -55.04 -26.07 32.16
N LEU A 108 -53.87 -26.39 31.61
CA LEU A 108 -52.60 -25.85 32.10
C LEU A 108 -52.80 -24.33 32.24
N PRO A 109 -52.50 -23.74 33.40
CA PRO A 109 -52.83 -22.35 33.64
C PRO A 109 -52.18 -21.50 32.55
N HIS A 110 -53.03 -20.88 31.71
CA HIS A 110 -52.64 -20.06 30.56
C HIS A 110 -51.57 -19.01 30.88
N ARG A 111 -51.35 -18.71 32.17
CA ARG A 111 -50.27 -17.85 32.67
C ARG A 111 -48.88 -18.35 32.30
N PHE A 112 -48.56 -19.64 32.43
CA PHE A 112 -47.20 -20.12 32.10
C PHE A 112 -46.92 -20.05 30.61
N ILE A 113 -47.92 -20.38 29.77
CA ILE A 113 -47.82 -20.27 28.31
C ILE A 113 -47.70 -18.80 27.89
N LYS A 114 -48.45 -17.89 28.51
CA LYS A 114 -48.30 -16.44 28.27
C LYS A 114 -46.92 -15.92 28.69
N LEU A 115 -46.38 -16.41 29.82
CA LEU A 115 -45.06 -16.02 30.30
C LEU A 115 -43.98 -16.53 29.35
N THR A 116 -44.02 -17.81 28.97
CA THR A 116 -43.07 -18.39 28.01
C THR A 116 -43.19 -17.75 26.63
N ALA A 117 -44.41 -17.47 26.15
CA ALA A 117 -44.61 -16.74 24.91
C ALA A 117 -44.09 -15.29 24.99
N ALA A 118 -44.28 -14.60 26.12
CA ALA A 118 -43.73 -13.26 26.32
C ALA A 118 -42.20 -13.29 26.39
N PHE A 119 -41.59 -14.26 27.08
CA PHE A 119 -40.15 -14.44 27.11
C PHE A 119 -39.58 -14.86 25.74
N ALA A 120 -40.28 -15.69 24.99
CA ALA A 120 -39.90 -16.05 23.63
C ALA A 120 -40.03 -14.85 22.68
N LEU A 121 -41.08 -14.03 22.83
CA LEU A 121 -41.26 -12.78 22.09
C LEU A 121 -40.15 -11.79 22.45
N ILE A 122 -39.83 -11.61 23.73
CA ILE A 122 -38.72 -10.77 24.19
C ILE A 122 -37.40 -11.30 23.63
N GLY A 123 -37.15 -12.60 23.73
CA GLY A 123 -35.95 -13.23 23.16
C GLY A 123 -35.87 -13.06 21.65
N LEU A 124 -37.00 -13.14 20.94
CA LEU A 124 -37.09 -12.90 19.50
C LEU A 124 -36.87 -11.42 19.17
N VAL A 125 -37.45 -10.49 19.94
CA VAL A 125 -37.24 -9.04 19.77
C VAL A 125 -35.78 -8.67 20.07
N VAL A 126 -35.16 -9.25 21.11
CA VAL A 126 -33.74 -9.06 21.44
C VAL A 126 -32.83 -9.70 20.39
N ARG A 127 -33.23 -10.83 19.80
CA ARG A 127 -32.50 -11.46 18.69
C ARG A 127 -32.67 -10.69 17.37
N MET A 128 -33.81 -10.05 17.15
CA MET A 128 -34.11 -9.27 15.95
C MET A 128 -33.69 -7.81 16.08
N SER A 129 -33.47 -7.29 17.30
CA SER A 129 -33.09 -5.88 17.52
C SER A 129 -31.77 -5.49 16.88
N PRO A 130 -30.70 -6.34 16.83
CA PRO A 130 -29.49 -6.02 16.10
C PRO A 130 -29.78 -5.67 14.64
N PHE A 131 -30.65 -6.44 13.95
CA PHE A 131 -31.02 -6.15 12.56
C PHE A 131 -31.77 -4.82 12.36
N LEU A 132 -32.38 -4.26 13.40
CA LEU A 132 -33.06 -2.96 13.32
C LEU A 132 -32.11 -1.77 13.52
N PHE A 133 -30.99 -1.98 14.23
CA PHE A 133 -30.02 -0.93 14.56
C PHE A 133 -28.69 -1.06 13.82
N ILE A 134 -28.41 -2.24 13.28
CA ILE A 134 -27.20 -2.59 12.54
C ILE A 134 -27.65 -2.90 11.10
N ALA A 135 -27.65 -1.86 10.26
CA ALA A 135 -27.82 -2.08 8.83
C ALA A 135 -26.61 -2.87 8.32
N SER A 136 -26.86 -3.95 7.57
CA SER A 136 -25.78 -4.62 6.84
C SER A 136 -25.12 -3.59 5.91
N PRO A 137 -23.78 -3.54 5.86
CA PRO A 137 -23.10 -2.59 4.98
C PRO A 137 -23.50 -2.87 3.55
N THR A 138 -24.17 -1.92 2.90
CA THR A 138 -24.43 -1.96 1.47
C THR A 138 -23.22 -1.35 0.77
N VAL A 139 -22.20 -2.17 0.51
CA VAL A 139 -21.09 -1.74 -0.34
C VAL A 139 -21.58 -1.83 -1.78
N ALA A 140 -21.59 -0.71 -2.49
CA ALA A 140 -21.83 -0.74 -3.92
C ALA A 140 -20.66 -1.51 -4.56
N GLU A 141 -20.97 -2.61 -5.22
CA GLU A 141 -19.99 -3.37 -5.99
C GLU A 141 -19.47 -2.47 -7.11
N SER A 142 -18.25 -1.94 -6.95
CA SER A 142 -17.52 -1.31 -8.05
C SER A 142 -17.33 -2.36 -9.14
N LYS A 143 -17.23 -1.99 -10.41
CA LYS A 143 -16.89 -2.93 -11.49
C LYS A 143 -15.69 -2.40 -12.23
N VAL A 144 -14.84 -3.29 -12.73
CA VAL A 144 -13.74 -2.86 -13.62
C VAL A 144 -14.33 -2.18 -14.85
N SER A 145 -14.04 -0.89 -15.04
CA SER A 145 -14.59 -0.11 -16.14
C SER A 145 -13.50 0.48 -17.05
N LEU A 146 -13.80 0.51 -18.34
CA LEU A 146 -12.98 1.15 -19.37
C LEU A 146 -13.59 2.51 -19.70
N LEU A 147 -12.77 3.55 -19.59
CA LEU A 147 -13.10 4.94 -19.87
C LEU A 147 -12.24 5.42 -21.06
N PRO A 148 -12.76 5.47 -22.29
CA PRO A 148 -12.08 6.10 -23.41
C PRO A 148 -11.90 7.60 -23.14
N THR A 149 -10.67 8.10 -23.10
CA THR A 149 -10.40 9.52 -22.80
C THR A 149 -10.16 10.33 -24.07
N ARG A 150 -9.54 9.73 -25.09
CA ARG A 150 -9.23 10.39 -26.37
C ARG A 150 -9.09 9.39 -27.51
N GLY A 151 -9.33 9.82 -28.76
CA GLY A 151 -9.04 9.06 -29.99
C GLY A 151 -9.81 7.74 -30.12
N GLU A 152 -9.33 6.83 -30.98
CA GLU A 152 -9.99 5.54 -31.22
C GLU A 152 -9.51 4.45 -30.24
N VAL A 153 -10.45 3.96 -29.42
CA VAL A 153 -10.29 2.80 -28.54
C VAL A 153 -11.18 1.68 -29.04
N SER A 154 -10.67 0.46 -29.13
CA SER A 154 -11.42 -0.71 -29.58
C SER A 154 -11.29 -1.87 -28.62
N ILE A 155 -12.36 -2.65 -28.48
CA ILE A 155 -12.41 -3.92 -27.75
C ILE A 155 -12.64 -5.07 -28.73
N SER A 156 -11.97 -6.21 -28.49
CA SER A 156 -12.18 -7.43 -29.27
C SER A 156 -13.33 -8.25 -28.69
N VAL A 157 -14.43 -8.39 -29.44
CA VAL A 157 -15.58 -9.21 -29.06
C VAL A 157 -15.80 -10.25 -30.15
N GLY A 158 -15.61 -11.54 -29.83
CA GLY A 158 -15.71 -12.62 -30.81
C GLY A 158 -14.67 -12.54 -31.94
N GLY A 159 -13.49 -11.98 -31.66
CA GLY A 159 -12.41 -11.78 -32.65
C GLY A 159 -12.60 -10.57 -33.56
N LEU A 160 -13.68 -9.80 -33.39
CA LEU A 160 -13.94 -8.57 -34.14
C LEU A 160 -13.65 -7.36 -33.25
N TRP A 161 -12.90 -6.39 -33.78
CA TRP A 161 -12.62 -5.13 -33.11
C TRP A 161 -13.81 -4.18 -33.25
N GLN A 162 -14.40 -3.80 -32.11
CA GLN A 162 -15.50 -2.85 -32.03
C GLN A 162 -15.02 -1.56 -31.34
N PRO A 163 -15.31 -0.37 -31.91
CA PRO A 163 -14.94 0.89 -31.27
C PRO A 163 -15.76 1.11 -30.00
N VAL A 164 -15.10 1.63 -28.96
CA VAL A 164 -15.71 1.95 -27.67
C VAL A 164 -15.69 3.47 -27.49
N SER A 165 -16.87 4.08 -27.39
CA SER A 165 -17.02 5.53 -27.22
C SER A 165 -17.51 5.95 -25.84
N ASN A 166 -18.05 5.00 -25.07
CA ASN A 166 -18.63 5.24 -23.74
C ASN A 166 -17.98 4.32 -22.71
N GLU A 167 -18.23 4.59 -21.43
CA GLU A 167 -17.86 3.69 -20.35
C GLU A 167 -18.44 2.29 -20.57
N ILE A 168 -17.61 1.26 -20.50
CA ILE A 168 -18.03 -0.14 -20.54
C ILE A 168 -17.44 -0.91 -19.37
N THR A 169 -18.18 -1.89 -18.86
CA THR A 169 -17.65 -2.87 -17.91
C THR A 169 -16.81 -3.89 -18.66
N LEU A 170 -15.64 -4.22 -18.11
CA LEU A 170 -14.71 -5.17 -18.69
C LEU A 170 -14.91 -6.56 -18.06
N GLU A 171 -14.80 -7.58 -18.89
CA GLU A 171 -14.79 -8.99 -18.47
C GLU A 171 -13.37 -9.57 -18.61
N PRO A 172 -12.99 -10.56 -17.78
CA PRO A 172 -11.76 -11.33 -17.97
C PRO A 172 -11.61 -11.86 -19.40
N GLY A 173 -10.41 -11.78 -19.94
CA GLY A 173 -10.07 -12.16 -21.31
C GLY A 173 -10.29 -11.07 -22.36
N ALA A 174 -10.87 -9.91 -22.00
CA ALA A 174 -11.08 -8.81 -22.93
C ALA A 174 -9.75 -8.28 -23.49
N MET A 175 -9.66 -8.18 -24.82
CA MET A 175 -8.51 -7.60 -25.51
C MET A 175 -8.83 -6.17 -25.93
N LEU A 176 -7.97 -5.22 -25.57
CA LEU A 176 -8.14 -3.80 -25.84
C LEU A 176 -7.02 -3.30 -26.74
N ARG A 177 -7.36 -2.36 -27.62
CA ARG A 177 -6.39 -1.69 -28.47
C ARG A 177 -6.72 -0.22 -28.61
N THR A 178 -5.73 0.64 -28.42
CA THR A 178 -5.75 2.05 -28.77
C THR A 178 -5.03 2.27 -30.10
N ARG A 179 -5.53 3.16 -30.95
CA ARG A 179 -4.81 3.63 -32.15
C ARG A 179 -4.14 4.96 -31.86
N ASP A 180 -4.75 6.07 -32.28
CA ASP A 180 -4.37 7.44 -31.91
C ASP A 180 -5.01 7.90 -30.59
N GLY A 181 -5.55 6.94 -29.83
CA GLY A 181 -6.36 7.17 -28.65
C GLY A 181 -5.67 6.84 -27.34
N GLU A 182 -6.31 7.27 -26.26
CA GLU A 182 -5.97 7.00 -24.87
C GLU A 182 -7.20 6.42 -24.17
N ALA A 183 -6.98 5.51 -23.23
CA ALA A 183 -8.05 4.96 -22.41
C ALA A 183 -7.58 4.80 -20.97
N SER A 184 -8.50 4.83 -20.01
CA SER A 184 -8.21 4.54 -18.60
C SER A 184 -9.06 3.36 -18.15
N ILE A 185 -8.47 2.45 -17.39
CA ILE A 185 -9.13 1.30 -16.78
C ILE A 185 -9.10 1.55 -15.28
N LEU A 186 -10.26 1.58 -14.67
CA LEU A 186 -10.42 1.70 -13.22
C LEU A 186 -10.74 0.32 -12.65
N PHE A 187 -9.95 -0.13 -11.68
CA PHE A 187 -10.12 -1.41 -10.99
C PHE A 187 -10.91 -1.27 -9.68
N HIS A 188 -11.26 -2.41 -9.07
CA HIS A 188 -12.01 -2.46 -7.82
C HIS A 188 -11.25 -1.85 -6.63
N ASP A 189 -9.93 -2.02 -6.64
CA ASP A 189 -8.98 -1.55 -5.64
C ASP A 189 -8.55 -0.08 -5.85
N ASP A 190 -9.38 0.68 -6.59
CA ASP A 190 -9.15 2.06 -7.00
C ASP A 190 -7.87 2.27 -7.85
N GLY A 191 -7.19 1.18 -8.22
CA GLY A 191 -6.03 1.18 -9.11
C GLY A 191 -6.41 1.61 -10.53
N VAL A 192 -5.49 2.30 -11.20
CA VAL A 192 -5.74 2.86 -12.54
C VAL A 192 -4.65 2.44 -13.51
N ILE A 193 -5.05 1.91 -14.67
CA ILE A 193 -4.16 1.67 -15.81
C ILE A 193 -4.58 2.59 -16.95
N ARG A 194 -3.69 3.45 -17.42
CA ARG A 194 -3.94 4.37 -18.54
C ARG A 194 -3.13 3.92 -19.76
N LEU A 195 -3.83 3.61 -20.83
CA LEU A 195 -3.26 3.18 -22.10
C LEU A 195 -2.87 4.40 -22.92
N SER A 196 -1.63 4.40 -23.42
CA SER A 196 -1.15 5.38 -24.40
C SER A 196 -1.70 5.06 -25.80
N GLU A 197 -1.29 5.85 -26.80
CA GLU A 197 -1.51 5.54 -28.21
C GLU A 197 -0.78 4.26 -28.65
N ASN A 198 -1.36 3.56 -29.62
CA ASN A 198 -0.85 2.32 -30.22
C ASN A 198 -0.60 1.18 -29.22
N THR A 199 -1.36 1.15 -28.12
CA THR A 199 -1.22 0.16 -27.05
C THR A 199 -2.20 -0.99 -27.24
N THR A 200 -1.72 -2.22 -27.11
CA THR A 200 -2.57 -3.42 -27.13
C THR A 200 -2.35 -4.24 -25.86
N ILE A 201 -3.44 -4.54 -25.15
CA ILE A 201 -3.42 -5.31 -23.90
C ILE A 201 -4.49 -6.40 -23.88
N GLN A 202 -4.33 -7.38 -23.01
CA GLN A 202 -5.37 -8.32 -22.61
C GLN A 202 -5.59 -8.24 -21.10
N ILE A 203 -6.84 -8.19 -20.68
CA ILE A 203 -7.23 -8.22 -19.27
C ILE A 203 -7.41 -9.67 -18.85
N HIS A 204 -6.85 -10.07 -17.71
CA HIS A 204 -7.01 -11.42 -17.18
C HIS A 204 -7.79 -11.42 -15.87
N GLU A 205 -7.52 -10.45 -15.00
CA GLU A 205 -8.11 -10.39 -13.67
C GLU A 205 -8.98 -9.13 -13.51
N THR A 206 -10.23 -9.34 -13.11
CA THR A 206 -11.17 -8.26 -12.75
C THR A 206 -11.75 -8.45 -11.34
N VAL A 207 -11.16 -9.33 -10.53
CA VAL A 207 -11.65 -9.64 -9.18
C VAL A 207 -11.09 -8.61 -8.19
N ASP A 208 -11.80 -8.41 -7.08
CA ASP A 208 -11.31 -7.61 -5.95
C ASP A 208 -10.15 -8.34 -5.25
N ARG A 209 -8.99 -7.68 -5.20
CA ARG A 209 -7.75 -8.20 -4.60
C ARG A 209 -7.72 -8.09 -3.09
N SER A 210 -8.59 -7.27 -2.50
CA SER A 210 -8.57 -6.99 -1.06
C SER A 210 -9.14 -8.12 -0.19
N GLY A 211 -9.79 -9.13 -0.79
CA GLY A 211 -10.46 -10.21 -0.05
C GLY A 211 -10.53 -11.59 -0.73
N SER A 212 -9.76 -11.85 -1.80
CA SER A 212 -9.77 -13.14 -2.50
C SER A 212 -8.58 -14.03 -2.10
N GLU A 213 -8.88 -15.21 -1.51
CA GLU A 213 -7.90 -16.21 -1.04
C GLU A 213 -7.21 -17.00 -2.16
N GLU A 214 -7.79 -17.03 -3.36
CA GLU A 214 -7.31 -17.78 -4.53
C GLU A 214 -7.05 -16.82 -5.68
N ILE A 215 -6.17 -15.84 -5.47
CA ILE A 215 -5.61 -15.18 -6.64
C ILE A 215 -4.56 -16.14 -7.19
N GLU A 216 -4.95 -16.90 -8.23
CA GLU A 216 -3.96 -17.55 -9.09
C GLU A 216 -2.86 -16.54 -9.43
N ASP A 217 -1.64 -16.99 -9.68
CA ASP A 217 -0.52 -16.13 -10.09
C ASP A 217 -0.73 -15.59 -11.52
N THR A 218 -1.97 -15.29 -11.87
CA THR A 218 -2.40 -14.65 -13.10
C THR A 218 -2.06 -13.16 -12.99
N PRO A 219 -1.43 -12.58 -14.02
CA PRO A 219 -1.23 -11.15 -14.08
C PRO A 219 -2.56 -10.42 -14.18
N THR A 220 -2.62 -9.16 -13.78
CA THR A 220 -3.80 -8.31 -13.95
C THR A 220 -4.09 -8.08 -15.43
N ILE A 221 -3.06 -7.70 -16.18
CA ILE A 221 -3.12 -7.56 -17.64
C ILE A 221 -1.84 -8.10 -18.29
N THR A 222 -1.92 -8.47 -19.57
CA THR A 222 -0.74 -8.65 -20.43
C THR A 222 -0.61 -7.47 -21.38
N LEU A 223 0.56 -6.85 -21.43
CA LEU A 223 0.93 -5.81 -22.38
C LEU A 223 1.68 -6.44 -23.56
N TYR A 224 1.11 -6.36 -24.76
CA TYR A 224 1.74 -6.91 -25.96
C TYR A 224 2.59 -5.90 -26.72
N VAL A 225 2.15 -4.64 -26.77
CA VAL A 225 2.84 -3.55 -27.47
C VAL A 225 2.32 -2.21 -26.96
N GLY A 226 3.18 -1.18 -27.01
CA GLY A 226 2.87 0.19 -26.68
C GLY A 226 3.21 0.53 -25.23
N SER A 227 2.57 1.56 -24.68
CA SER A 227 2.88 2.04 -23.33
C SER A 227 1.65 2.09 -22.44
N VAL A 228 1.84 1.79 -21.17
CA VAL A 228 0.83 1.92 -20.11
C VAL A 228 1.39 2.69 -18.92
N TRP A 229 0.56 3.54 -18.35
CA TRP A 229 0.81 4.18 -17.07
C TRP A 229 0.00 3.48 -15.99
N VAL A 230 0.64 2.97 -14.96
CA VAL A 230 0.01 2.22 -13.88
C VAL A 230 0.10 3.01 -12.59
N GLN A 231 -1.04 3.22 -11.95
CA GLN A 231 -1.16 3.79 -10.62
C GLN A 231 -1.69 2.71 -9.67
N GLY A 232 -0.82 2.23 -8.79
CA GLY A 232 -1.21 1.35 -7.69
C GLY A 232 -1.55 2.17 -6.44
N LEU A 233 -2.62 1.77 -5.74
CA LEU A 233 -3.11 2.39 -4.49
C LEU A 233 -3.36 1.33 -3.40
N ILE A 234 -2.66 0.20 -3.46
CA ILE A 234 -2.81 -0.89 -2.50
C ILE A 234 -1.49 -1.17 -1.79
N PRO A 235 -1.53 -1.49 -0.49
CA PRO A 235 -0.32 -1.70 0.29
C PRO A 235 0.45 -2.95 -0.18
N SER A 236 1.73 -3.07 0.18
CA SER A 236 2.62 -4.16 -0.26
C SER A 236 2.20 -5.55 0.21
N GLN A 237 1.39 -5.64 1.27
CA GLN A 237 0.90 -6.90 1.81
C GLN A 237 -0.22 -7.51 0.95
N ILE A 238 -0.83 -6.72 0.06
CA ILE A 238 -1.84 -7.18 -0.92
C ILE A 238 -1.14 -7.44 -2.25
N LYS A 239 -1.65 -8.38 -3.05
CA LYS A 239 -1.16 -8.56 -4.42
C LYS A 239 -1.36 -7.26 -5.22
N GLY A 240 -0.27 -6.68 -5.70
CA GLY A 240 -0.26 -5.47 -6.52
C GLY A 240 -0.96 -5.64 -7.88
N LEU A 241 -1.07 -4.56 -8.65
CA LEU A 241 -1.38 -4.63 -10.07
C LEU A 241 -0.19 -5.26 -10.79
N THR A 242 -0.37 -6.46 -11.34
CA THR A 242 0.69 -7.18 -12.06
C THR A 242 0.50 -7.06 -13.56
N ILE A 243 1.49 -6.52 -14.25
CA ILE A 243 1.53 -6.36 -15.70
C ILE A 243 2.50 -7.40 -16.24
N SER A 244 2.01 -8.32 -17.06
CA SER A 244 2.88 -9.28 -17.73
C SER A 244 3.28 -8.75 -19.10
N THR A 245 4.57 -8.83 -19.44
CA THR A 245 5.11 -8.47 -20.76
C THR A 245 5.77 -9.68 -21.42
N SER A 246 6.40 -9.50 -22.59
CA SER A 246 7.16 -10.57 -23.22
C SER A 246 8.42 -10.95 -22.43
N PHE A 247 8.87 -10.09 -21.52
CA PHE A 247 10.18 -10.21 -20.85
C PHE A 247 10.09 -10.32 -19.33
N SER A 248 9.06 -9.76 -18.69
CA SER A 248 8.95 -9.77 -17.23
C SER A 248 7.52 -9.55 -16.73
N ASP A 249 7.31 -9.89 -15.46
CA ASP A 249 6.10 -9.52 -14.72
C ASP A 249 6.42 -8.36 -13.78
N ILE A 250 5.72 -7.22 -13.94
CA ILE A 250 5.89 -6.02 -13.11
C ILE A 250 4.72 -5.91 -12.16
N THR A 251 4.99 -5.90 -10.86
CA THR A 251 3.98 -5.72 -9.80
C THR A 251 4.11 -4.33 -9.17
N ILE A 252 2.98 -3.60 -9.16
CA ILE A 252 2.86 -2.25 -8.63
C ILE A 252 1.82 -2.26 -7.50
N ASN A 253 2.27 -2.01 -6.28
CA ASN A 253 1.41 -1.91 -5.10
C ASN A 253 0.97 -0.48 -4.88
N GLU A 254 1.91 0.37 -4.51
CA GLU A 254 1.73 1.80 -4.31
C GLU A 254 2.73 2.50 -5.21
N GLY A 255 2.26 3.33 -6.14
CA GLY A 255 3.17 4.08 -7.00
C GLY A 255 2.59 4.51 -8.32
N SER A 256 3.45 5.13 -9.12
CA SER A 256 3.15 5.58 -10.47
C SER A 256 4.28 5.14 -11.39
N VAL A 257 3.97 4.26 -12.34
CA VAL A 257 4.97 3.56 -13.16
C VAL A 257 4.58 3.65 -14.63
N LEU A 258 5.55 3.96 -15.48
CA LEU A 258 5.42 3.85 -16.93
C LEU A 258 6.06 2.53 -17.38
N ILE A 259 5.31 1.72 -18.11
CA ILE A 259 5.81 0.50 -18.74
C ILE A 259 5.62 0.64 -20.24
N SER A 260 6.68 0.46 -21.01
CA SER A 260 6.65 0.50 -22.48
C SER A 260 7.21 -0.79 -23.05
N GLU A 261 6.44 -1.43 -23.93
CA GLU A 261 6.77 -2.68 -24.60
C GLU A 261 6.89 -2.44 -26.12
N ASP A 262 8.06 -2.72 -26.66
CA ASP A 262 8.35 -2.77 -28.10
C ASP A 262 9.40 -3.87 -28.36
N ASP A 263 10.46 -3.63 -29.13
CA ASP A 263 11.61 -4.54 -29.24
C ASP A 263 12.37 -4.72 -27.91
N VAL A 264 12.28 -3.72 -27.04
CA VAL A 264 12.87 -3.68 -25.69
C VAL A 264 11.79 -3.20 -24.74
N MET A 265 11.76 -3.77 -23.55
CA MET A 265 10.85 -3.37 -22.50
C MET A 265 11.51 -2.36 -21.58
N GLU A 266 10.88 -1.20 -21.38
CA GLU A 266 11.37 -0.15 -20.48
C GLU A 266 10.35 0.07 -19.35
N VAL A 267 10.85 0.06 -18.12
CA VAL A 267 10.06 0.38 -16.92
C VAL A 267 10.68 1.58 -16.23
N SER A 268 9.89 2.62 -15.99
CA SER A 268 10.30 3.83 -15.30
C SER A 268 9.36 4.11 -14.13
N VAL A 269 9.92 4.22 -12.93
CA VAL A 269 9.18 4.47 -11.69
C VAL A 269 9.26 5.94 -11.34
N PHE A 270 8.13 6.63 -11.35
CA PHE A 270 8.05 8.07 -11.10
C PHE A 270 7.67 8.41 -9.65
N ASN A 271 7.04 7.47 -8.94
CA ASN A 271 6.59 7.65 -7.56
C ASN A 271 6.50 6.30 -6.85
N ARG A 272 7.02 6.22 -5.62
CA ARG A 272 7.11 5.00 -4.80
C ARG A 272 7.84 3.87 -5.51
N ARG A 273 7.34 2.63 -5.42
CA ARG A 273 8.09 1.43 -5.77
C ARG A 273 7.36 0.54 -6.75
N ALA A 274 8.15 -0.23 -7.49
CA ALA A 274 7.69 -1.33 -8.32
C ALA A 274 8.64 -2.50 -8.19
N THR A 275 8.13 -3.71 -8.36
CA THR A 275 8.95 -4.92 -8.42
C THR A 275 8.79 -5.55 -9.78
N ALA A 276 9.88 -6.00 -10.37
CA ALA A 276 9.87 -6.72 -11.64
C ALA A 276 10.53 -8.09 -11.45
N VAL A 277 9.92 -9.12 -12.02
CA VAL A 277 10.48 -10.48 -12.06
C VAL A 277 10.93 -10.77 -13.48
N HIS A 278 12.24 -10.81 -13.71
CA HIS A 278 12.85 -11.07 -15.01
C HIS A 278 13.77 -12.29 -14.93
N GLU A 279 13.50 -13.32 -15.73
CA GLU A 279 14.24 -14.60 -15.70
C GLU A 279 14.37 -15.23 -14.28
N GLY A 280 13.35 -15.01 -13.44
CA GLY A 280 13.31 -15.47 -12.05
C GLY A 280 14.10 -14.60 -11.06
N GLN A 281 14.75 -13.53 -11.53
CA GLN A 281 15.39 -12.53 -10.68
C GLN A 281 14.41 -11.42 -10.31
N LEU A 282 14.25 -11.17 -9.00
CA LEU A 282 13.48 -10.05 -8.48
C LEU A 282 14.30 -8.76 -8.54
N ILE A 283 13.75 -7.72 -9.14
CA ILE A 283 14.35 -6.40 -9.28
C ILE A 283 13.41 -5.38 -8.62
N ALA A 284 13.83 -4.85 -7.47
CA ALA A 284 13.13 -3.78 -6.78
C ALA A 284 13.58 -2.43 -7.35
N MET A 285 12.61 -1.65 -7.85
CA MET A 285 12.80 -0.32 -8.41
C MET A 285 12.13 0.72 -7.52
N VAL A 286 12.79 1.85 -7.33
CA VAL A 286 12.32 2.96 -6.51
C VAL A 286 12.11 4.22 -7.35
N SER A 287 11.51 5.25 -6.77
CA SER A 287 11.18 6.50 -7.45
C SER A 287 12.41 7.16 -8.05
N GLY A 288 12.32 7.51 -9.33
CA GLY A 288 13.43 8.09 -10.09
C GLY A 288 14.35 7.05 -10.70
N GLU A 289 14.02 5.77 -10.65
CA GLU A 289 14.75 4.71 -11.34
C GLU A 289 13.99 4.19 -12.56
N LYS A 290 14.78 3.70 -13.52
CA LYS A 290 14.29 2.98 -14.68
C LYS A 290 15.20 1.84 -15.05
N THR A 291 14.65 0.86 -15.74
CA THR A 291 15.40 -0.28 -16.27
C THR A 291 14.90 -0.66 -17.65
N GLN A 292 15.76 -1.35 -18.40
CA GLN A 292 15.44 -1.89 -19.70
C GLN A 292 15.69 -3.40 -19.69
N MET A 293 14.73 -4.17 -20.19
CA MET A 293 14.71 -5.63 -20.20
C MET A 293 14.53 -6.16 -21.62
N TRP A 294 15.26 -7.22 -21.95
CA TRP A 294 15.12 -7.98 -23.18
C TRP A 294 15.72 -9.38 -22.97
N ASP A 295 15.43 -10.33 -23.87
CA ASP A 295 15.86 -11.72 -23.74
C ASP A 295 17.38 -11.87 -23.51
N GLY A 296 17.76 -12.53 -22.40
CA GLY A 296 19.15 -12.79 -22.01
C GLY A 296 19.93 -11.59 -21.50
N ASN A 297 19.27 -10.47 -21.18
CA ASN A 297 19.93 -9.30 -20.60
C ASN A 297 19.99 -9.38 -19.08
N VAL A 298 21.02 -8.75 -18.49
CA VAL A 298 21.00 -8.46 -17.06
C VAL A 298 20.45 -7.04 -16.93
N PRO A 299 19.25 -6.84 -16.36
CA PRO A 299 18.64 -5.52 -16.24
C PRO A 299 19.48 -4.64 -15.34
N LEU A 300 19.72 -3.41 -15.81
CA LEU A 300 20.51 -2.42 -15.10
C LEU A 300 19.59 -1.28 -14.68
N LEU A 301 19.72 -0.85 -13.43
CA LEU A 301 18.98 0.29 -12.89
C LEU A 301 19.71 1.58 -13.28
N LYS A 302 18.97 2.51 -13.86
CA LYS A 302 19.45 3.84 -14.25
C LYS A 302 18.55 4.88 -13.63
N LYS A 303 19.06 6.10 -13.44
CA LYS A 303 18.24 7.23 -13.03
C LYS A 303 17.33 7.67 -14.19
N VAL A 304 16.07 7.95 -13.90
CA VAL A 304 15.13 8.67 -14.77
C VAL A 304 15.66 10.09 -14.93
N SER A 305 15.82 10.54 -16.18
CA SER A 305 16.31 11.89 -16.43
C SER A 305 15.25 12.94 -16.11
N ASP A 306 15.66 14.12 -15.66
CA ASP A 306 14.70 15.22 -15.36
C ASP A 306 13.85 15.60 -16.58
N LYS A 307 14.41 15.42 -17.80
CA LYS A 307 13.68 15.61 -19.05
C LYS A 307 12.48 14.66 -19.21
N GLU A 308 12.60 13.43 -18.73
CA GLU A 308 11.51 12.45 -18.78
C GLU A 308 10.37 12.81 -17.79
N TYR A 309 10.68 13.48 -16.68
CA TYR A 309 9.65 14.06 -15.80
C TYR A 309 8.91 15.22 -16.47
N ASP A 310 9.62 16.01 -17.28
CA ASP A 310 9.06 17.14 -18.03
C ASP A 310 8.26 16.73 -19.27
N ASP A 311 8.40 15.49 -19.72
CA ASP A 311 7.65 14.96 -20.84
C ASP A 311 6.14 15.09 -20.60
N LYS A 312 5.42 15.43 -21.67
CA LYS A 312 4.00 15.78 -21.58
C LYS A 312 3.18 14.65 -20.94
N TRP A 313 3.48 13.40 -21.27
CA TRP A 313 2.69 12.26 -20.82
C TRP A 313 2.91 11.91 -19.34
N PRO A 314 4.14 11.67 -18.85
CA PRO A 314 4.40 11.47 -17.41
C PRO A 314 3.87 12.62 -16.55
N ARG A 315 4.15 13.87 -16.93
CA ARG A 315 3.68 15.04 -16.17
C ARG A 315 2.15 15.11 -16.05
N GLN A 316 1.44 14.82 -17.15
CA GLN A 316 -0.02 14.79 -17.15
C GLN A 316 -0.57 13.66 -16.26
N ASN A 317 0.02 12.48 -16.31
CA ASN A 317 -0.43 11.37 -15.48
C ASN A 317 -0.09 11.54 -14.01
N LEU A 318 1.08 12.08 -13.64
CA LEU A 318 1.39 12.43 -12.26
C LEU A 318 0.39 13.43 -11.68
N ALA A 319 0.00 14.45 -12.46
CA ALA A 319 -1.03 15.40 -12.04
C ALA A 319 -2.41 14.74 -11.87
N ARG A 320 -2.80 13.84 -12.79
CA ARG A 320 -4.04 13.05 -12.70
C ARG A 320 -4.02 12.11 -11.49
N ASP A 321 -2.88 11.48 -11.22
CA ASP A 321 -2.68 10.57 -10.09
C ASP A 321 -2.85 11.28 -8.76
N ALA A 322 -2.32 12.50 -8.63
CA ALA A 322 -2.47 13.32 -7.43
C ALA A 322 -3.94 13.69 -7.17
N VAL A 323 -4.68 14.06 -8.23
CA VAL A 323 -6.12 14.34 -8.13
C VAL A 323 -6.90 13.08 -7.77
N HIS A 324 -6.65 11.98 -8.48
CA HIS A 324 -7.30 10.69 -8.25
C HIS A 324 -7.09 10.21 -6.81
N ARG A 325 -5.86 10.24 -6.29
CA ARG A 325 -5.58 9.86 -4.89
C ARG A 325 -6.40 10.66 -3.89
N LYS A 326 -6.51 11.96 -4.10
CA LYS A 326 -7.29 12.84 -3.23
C LYS A 326 -8.79 12.54 -3.30
N GLU A 327 -9.32 12.32 -4.50
CA GLU A 327 -10.72 11.94 -4.71
C GLU A 327 -11.03 10.59 -4.04
N ILE A 328 -10.15 9.60 -4.19
CA ILE A 328 -10.28 8.30 -3.55
C ILE A 328 -10.19 8.41 -2.03
N ALA A 329 -9.21 9.13 -1.47
CA ALA A 329 -9.08 9.34 -0.04
C ALA A 329 -10.34 10.00 0.55
N GLN A 330 -10.89 11.02 -0.13
CA GLN A 330 -12.15 11.65 0.27
C GLN A 330 -13.33 10.66 0.19
N MET A 331 -13.45 9.90 -0.91
CA MET A 331 -14.52 8.93 -1.10
C MET A 331 -14.46 7.80 -0.06
N GLN A 332 -13.26 7.32 0.26
CA GLN A 332 -13.02 6.32 1.32
C GLN A 332 -13.43 6.88 2.69
N GLN A 333 -13.07 8.13 3.01
CA GLN A 333 -13.50 8.79 4.23
C GLN A 333 -15.03 8.92 4.31
N GLU A 334 -15.69 9.34 3.23
CA GLU A 334 -17.15 9.47 3.16
C GLU A 334 -17.85 8.11 3.31
N ARG A 335 -17.34 7.06 2.64
CA ARG A 335 -17.84 5.69 2.75
C ARG A 335 -17.73 5.19 4.20
N ARG A 336 -16.57 5.34 4.85
CA ARG A 336 -16.38 4.99 6.27
C ARG A 336 -17.31 5.78 7.18
N ALA A 337 -17.40 7.10 7.00
CA ALA A 337 -18.28 7.94 7.80
C ALA A 337 -19.76 7.53 7.67
N SER A 338 -20.20 7.10 6.48
CA SER A 338 -21.55 6.59 6.25
C SER A 338 -21.81 5.22 6.90
N ARG A 339 -20.78 4.38 7.01
CA ARG A 339 -20.83 3.04 7.66
C ARG A 339 -20.84 3.12 9.19
N ALA A 340 -20.30 4.19 9.77
CA ALA A 340 -20.23 4.40 11.22
C ALA A 340 -21.59 4.28 11.94
N GLY A 341 -22.68 4.68 11.26
CA GLY A 341 -24.03 4.62 11.80
C GLY A 341 -24.23 5.56 12.98
N ILE A 342 -24.68 5.03 14.13
CA ILE A 342 -24.88 5.84 15.34
C ILE A 342 -23.52 6.24 15.91
N LEU A 343 -23.23 7.55 15.89
CA LEU A 343 -21.98 8.12 16.38
C LEU A 343 -21.92 8.22 17.91
N PRO A 344 -20.72 8.29 18.51
CA PRO A 344 -20.49 8.47 19.95
C PRO A 344 -21.17 9.69 20.55
N THR A 345 -21.32 10.75 19.76
CA THR A 345 -22.00 12.00 20.15
C THR A 345 -23.52 11.84 20.28
N SER A 346 -24.09 10.72 19.84
CA SER A 346 -25.52 10.43 19.92
C SER A 346 -25.94 9.91 21.30
N LYS A 347 -27.11 10.35 21.78
CA LYS A 347 -27.71 9.84 23.04
C LYS A 347 -28.01 8.34 23.00
N LEU A 348 -28.16 7.75 21.82
CA LEU A 348 -28.44 6.33 21.64
C LEU A 348 -27.18 5.47 21.58
N TYR A 349 -25.99 6.08 21.67
CA TYR A 349 -24.73 5.36 21.52
C TYR A 349 -24.50 4.29 22.61
N SER A 350 -24.88 4.56 23.86
CA SER A 350 -24.80 3.56 24.92
C SER A 350 -25.65 2.32 24.61
N ILE A 351 -26.79 2.50 23.93
CA ILE A 351 -27.65 1.39 23.50
C ILE A 351 -26.94 0.58 22.39
N LYS A 352 -26.26 1.25 21.45
CA LYS A 352 -25.42 0.59 20.43
C LYS A 352 -24.37 -0.31 21.08
N ARG A 353 -23.58 0.21 22.02
CA ARG A 353 -22.52 -0.56 22.72
C ARG A 353 -23.06 -1.77 23.48
N VAL A 354 -24.21 -1.63 24.13
CA VAL A 354 -24.90 -2.75 24.79
C VAL A 354 -25.34 -3.80 23.76
N ALA A 355 -25.94 -3.37 22.64
CA ALA A 355 -26.38 -4.28 21.58
C ALA A 355 -25.21 -5.07 20.97
N GLU A 356 -24.09 -4.40 20.70
CA GLU A 356 -22.87 -5.03 20.16
C GLU A 356 -22.28 -6.07 21.14
N THR A 357 -22.27 -5.76 22.43
CA THR A 357 -21.80 -6.70 23.47
C THR A 357 -22.70 -7.93 23.55
N VAL A 358 -24.02 -7.74 23.49
CA VAL A 358 -24.99 -8.83 23.49
C VAL A 358 -24.88 -9.67 22.22
N ASP A 359 -24.63 -9.07 21.07
CA ASP A 359 -24.45 -9.77 19.80
C ASP A 359 -23.22 -10.70 19.82
N VAL A 360 -22.07 -10.20 20.30
CA VAL A 360 -20.87 -11.02 20.51
C VAL A 360 -21.13 -12.15 21.52
N LEU A 361 -21.84 -11.87 22.62
CA LEU A 361 -22.16 -12.88 23.65
C LEU A 361 -23.08 -14.00 23.11
N MET A 362 -24.06 -13.63 22.29
CA MET A 362 -25.04 -14.55 21.69
C MET A 362 -24.50 -15.29 20.47
N THR A 363 -23.38 -14.85 19.91
CA THR A 363 -22.70 -15.54 18.81
C THR A 363 -22.05 -16.82 19.33
N PHE A 364 -22.33 -17.94 18.68
CA PHE A 364 -21.82 -19.27 19.05
C PHE A 364 -20.57 -19.60 18.23
N GLY A 365 -19.52 -20.10 18.89
CA GLY A 365 -18.21 -20.38 18.29
C GLY A 365 -17.16 -19.32 18.61
N SER A 366 -15.91 -19.72 18.79
CA SER A 366 -14.77 -18.79 18.96
C SER A 366 -14.59 -17.91 17.74
N ASP A 367 -14.65 -18.50 16.56
CA ASP A 367 -14.25 -17.85 15.31
C ASP A 367 -15.31 -16.84 14.87
N ALA A 368 -16.59 -17.20 14.98
CA ALA A 368 -17.69 -16.28 14.73
C ALA A 368 -17.69 -15.11 15.74
N ARG A 369 -17.28 -15.34 17.00
CA ARG A 369 -17.10 -14.25 17.97
C ARG A 369 -15.91 -13.36 17.64
N ALA A 370 -14.81 -13.95 17.18
CA ALA A 370 -13.64 -13.20 16.73
C ALA A 370 -14.02 -12.32 15.52
N GLN A 371 -14.70 -12.89 14.52
CA GLN A 371 -15.24 -12.14 13.39
C GLN A 371 -16.16 -11.00 13.84
N LYS A 372 -17.08 -11.25 14.79
CA LYS A 372 -17.95 -10.19 15.33
C LYS A 372 -17.19 -9.10 16.09
N ARG A 373 -16.11 -9.44 16.79
CA ARG A 373 -15.23 -8.45 17.42
C ARG A 373 -14.44 -7.66 16.39
N LEU A 374 -13.95 -8.29 15.32
CA LEU A 374 -13.31 -7.60 14.20
C LEU A 374 -14.29 -6.65 13.50
N GLU A 375 -15.55 -7.07 13.28
CA GLU A 375 -16.59 -6.18 12.76
C GLU A 375 -16.85 -4.99 13.70
N ASN A 376 -16.84 -5.20 15.02
CA ASN A 376 -16.98 -4.12 15.99
C ASN A 376 -15.78 -3.16 15.95
N ALA A 377 -14.56 -3.68 15.85
CA ALA A 377 -13.33 -2.91 15.72
C ALA A 377 -13.36 -2.08 14.43
N GLY A 378 -13.72 -2.68 13.30
CA GLY A 378 -13.93 -1.96 12.03
C GLY A 378 -14.96 -0.84 12.16
N ARG A 379 -16.06 -1.06 12.90
CA ARG A 379 -17.03 0.00 13.21
C ARG A 379 -16.46 1.12 14.07
N ARG A 380 -15.51 0.85 14.98
CA ARG A 380 -14.79 1.93 15.71
C ARG A 380 -13.99 2.78 14.76
N LEU A 381 -13.25 2.16 13.84
CA LEU A 381 -12.48 2.90 12.84
C LEU A 381 -13.40 3.76 11.95
N ASP A 382 -14.56 3.25 11.55
CA ASP A 382 -15.58 4.02 10.83
C ASP A 382 -16.13 5.20 11.67
N GLU A 383 -16.37 5.00 12.97
CA GLU A 383 -16.75 6.08 13.91
C GLU A 383 -15.67 7.16 14.00
N VAL A 384 -14.39 6.78 14.04
CA VAL A 384 -13.26 7.72 14.02
C VAL A 384 -13.28 8.54 12.73
N ALA A 385 -13.48 7.91 11.57
CA ALA A 385 -13.58 8.61 10.28
C ALA A 385 -14.70 9.67 10.28
N ALA A 386 -15.88 9.32 10.83
CA ALA A 386 -16.98 10.25 10.98
C ALA A 386 -16.68 11.40 11.96
N LEU A 387 -16.04 11.10 13.09
CA LEU A 387 -15.66 12.11 14.08
C LEU A 387 -14.64 13.10 13.53
N LEU A 388 -13.63 12.62 12.78
CA LEU A 388 -12.65 13.44 12.07
C LEU A 388 -13.33 14.37 11.06
N ALA A 389 -14.33 13.87 10.31
CA ALA A 389 -15.12 14.70 9.39
C ALA A 389 -15.90 15.81 10.12
N THR A 390 -16.23 15.63 11.40
CA THR A 390 -16.87 16.65 12.25
C THR A 390 -15.89 17.52 13.07
N ASN A 391 -14.57 17.39 12.83
CA ASN A 391 -13.49 18.05 13.58
C ASN A 391 -13.48 17.72 15.09
N ASN A 392 -14.01 16.57 15.49
CA ASN A 392 -14.00 16.15 16.90
C ASN A 392 -12.80 15.24 17.19
N ASN A 393 -11.61 15.83 17.12
CA ASN A 393 -10.35 15.08 17.15
C ASN A 393 -10.08 14.37 18.49
N GLN A 394 -10.61 14.87 19.61
CA GLN A 394 -10.38 14.26 20.91
C GLN A 394 -11.15 12.94 21.03
N ASP A 395 -12.45 12.95 20.74
CA ASP A 395 -13.26 11.74 20.75
C ASP A 395 -12.76 10.73 19.69
N ALA A 396 -12.26 11.23 18.55
CA ALA A 396 -11.65 10.39 17.52
C ALA A 396 -10.43 9.61 18.06
N MET A 397 -9.57 10.24 18.86
CA MET A 397 -8.42 9.55 19.48
C MET A 397 -8.86 8.47 20.47
N ASP A 398 -9.91 8.74 21.25
CA ASP A 398 -10.41 7.79 22.25
C ASP A 398 -11.00 6.53 21.58
N HIS A 399 -11.64 6.65 20.41
CA HIS A 399 -12.14 5.48 19.66
C HIS A 399 -11.05 4.76 18.87
N LEU A 400 -10.01 5.48 18.48
CA LEU A 400 -8.84 4.90 17.82
C LEU A 400 -8.08 3.99 18.81
N SER A 401 -7.94 4.41 20.08
CA SER A 401 -7.35 3.54 21.10
C SER A 401 -8.24 2.33 21.42
N GLU A 402 -9.57 2.48 21.41
CA GLU A 402 -10.48 1.33 21.52
C GLU A 402 -10.29 0.32 20.36
N TYR A 403 -10.09 0.81 19.13
CA TYR A 403 -9.81 -0.04 17.96
C TYR A 403 -8.50 -0.83 18.15
N THR A 404 -7.40 -0.15 18.50
CA THR A 404 -6.10 -0.81 18.70
C THR A 404 -6.16 -1.80 19.87
N ASP A 405 -6.84 -1.45 20.96
CA ASP A 405 -7.01 -2.33 22.12
C ASP A 405 -7.84 -3.58 21.78
N GLU A 406 -8.90 -3.44 20.97
CA GLU A 406 -9.72 -4.58 20.52
C GLU A 406 -8.91 -5.54 19.64
N LEU A 407 -8.06 -5.02 18.73
CA LEU A 407 -7.19 -5.85 17.89
C LEU A 407 -6.06 -6.53 18.68
N GLN A 408 -5.43 -5.82 19.62
CA GLN A 408 -4.42 -6.39 20.50
C GLN A 408 -5.00 -7.48 21.41
N GLN A 409 -6.21 -7.28 21.94
CA GLN A 409 -6.88 -8.31 22.72
C GLN A 409 -7.25 -9.53 21.87
N LEU A 410 -7.56 -9.35 20.59
CA LEU A 410 -7.83 -10.47 19.70
C LEU A 410 -6.57 -11.28 19.42
N SER A 411 -5.43 -10.62 19.22
CA SER A 411 -4.16 -11.32 18.97
C SER A 411 -3.59 -12.03 20.18
N GLU A 412 -3.70 -11.44 21.38
CA GLU A 412 -3.28 -12.09 22.63
C GLU A 412 -4.07 -13.39 22.93
N ASN A 413 -5.27 -13.52 22.38
CA ASN A 413 -6.16 -14.66 22.59
C ASN A 413 -6.16 -15.66 21.42
N THR A 414 -5.28 -15.50 20.42
CA THR A 414 -5.20 -16.43 19.29
C THR A 414 -4.27 -17.61 19.58
N ASP A 415 -4.78 -18.83 19.43
CA ASP A 415 -4.02 -20.08 19.51
C ASP A 415 -3.37 -20.51 18.16
N GLY A 416 -3.07 -19.56 17.26
CA GLY A 416 -2.43 -19.80 15.97
C GLY A 416 -3.33 -20.54 14.96
N GLY A 417 -4.24 -19.84 14.28
CA GLY A 417 -5.23 -20.46 13.38
C GLY A 417 -6.12 -19.49 12.61
N LEU A 418 -7.39 -19.83 12.40
CA LEU A 418 -8.37 -19.05 11.63
C LEU A 418 -8.54 -17.61 12.13
N THR A 419 -8.37 -17.34 13.43
CA THR A 419 -8.49 -15.99 13.97
C THR A 419 -7.34 -15.07 13.57
N ASP A 420 -6.11 -15.58 13.44
CA ASP A 420 -4.99 -14.80 12.89
C ASP A 420 -5.22 -14.49 11.43
N PHE A 421 -5.74 -15.45 10.68
CA PHE A 421 -6.12 -15.24 9.28
C PHE A 421 -7.19 -14.14 9.15
N LEU A 422 -8.28 -14.22 9.91
CA LEU A 422 -9.33 -13.19 9.89
C LEU A 422 -8.81 -11.82 10.33
N LEU A 423 -7.90 -11.79 11.30
CA LEU A 423 -7.26 -10.57 11.78
C LEU A 423 -6.38 -9.94 10.70
N GLN A 424 -5.51 -10.75 10.08
CA GLN A 424 -4.68 -10.33 8.95
C GLN A 424 -5.54 -9.84 7.78
N GLN A 425 -6.60 -10.56 7.43
CA GLN A 425 -7.56 -10.15 6.41
C GLN A 425 -8.18 -8.78 6.76
N SER A 426 -8.69 -8.61 7.98
CA SER A 426 -9.34 -7.36 8.39
C SER A 426 -8.40 -6.15 8.37
N LEU A 427 -7.13 -6.35 8.77
CA LEU A 427 -6.10 -5.32 8.69
C LEU A 427 -5.74 -4.99 7.25
N THR A 428 -5.68 -6.02 6.40
CA THR A 428 -5.35 -5.89 4.99
C THR A 428 -6.42 -5.06 4.28
N GLU A 429 -7.70 -5.39 4.50
CA GLU A 429 -8.85 -4.61 4.05
C GLU A 429 -8.81 -3.18 4.61
N ALA A 430 -8.55 -3.01 5.91
CA ALA A 430 -8.46 -1.70 6.53
C ALA A 430 -7.32 -0.85 5.95
N SER A 431 -6.18 -1.48 5.64
CA SER A 431 -4.99 -0.84 5.05
C SER A 431 -5.25 -0.40 3.62
N ALA A 432 -5.92 -1.23 2.80
CA ALA A 432 -6.34 -0.86 1.46
C ALA A 432 -7.27 0.37 1.46
N GLU A 433 -8.23 0.40 2.39
CA GLU A 433 -9.18 1.51 2.54
C GLU A 433 -8.57 2.82 3.08
N VAL A 434 -7.29 2.83 3.45
CA VAL A 434 -6.56 4.05 3.90
C VAL A 434 -5.26 4.29 3.12
N ALA A 435 -4.95 3.48 2.11
CA ALA A 435 -3.69 3.55 1.37
C ALA A 435 -3.55 4.85 0.57
N ALA A 436 -4.66 5.37 0.02
CA ALA A 436 -4.68 6.62 -0.73
C ALA A 436 -4.50 7.88 0.15
N VAL A 437 -4.70 7.76 1.47
CA VAL A 437 -4.65 8.88 2.42
C VAL A 437 -3.22 9.41 2.57
N GLN A 438 -3.07 10.73 2.46
CA GLN A 438 -1.80 11.43 2.57
C GLN A 438 -1.65 12.15 3.92
N PRO A 439 -0.42 12.52 4.35
CA PRO A 439 -0.19 13.22 5.62
C PRO A 439 -0.96 14.53 5.82
N GLU A 440 -1.40 15.16 4.73
CA GLU A 440 -2.21 16.38 4.76
C GLU A 440 -3.68 16.14 5.06
N ASP A 441 -4.19 14.94 4.81
CA ASP A 441 -5.60 14.61 4.98
C ASP A 441 -5.93 14.38 6.45
N ASP A 442 -7.11 14.80 6.89
CA ASP A 442 -7.55 14.60 8.28
C ASP A 442 -7.67 13.10 8.63
N ALA A 443 -7.96 12.27 7.62
CA ALA A 443 -8.01 10.82 7.72
C ALA A 443 -6.64 10.15 7.94
N TYR A 444 -5.51 10.87 7.86
CA TYR A 444 -4.18 10.26 8.03
C TYR A 444 -4.00 9.57 9.38
N LEU A 445 -4.70 10.04 10.41
CA LEU A 445 -4.74 9.40 11.72
C LEU A 445 -5.29 7.96 11.66
N LEU A 446 -6.21 7.67 10.74
CA LEU A 446 -6.70 6.30 10.51
C LEU A 446 -5.60 5.43 9.92
N LYS A 447 -4.85 5.95 8.95
CA LYS A 447 -3.72 5.25 8.35
C LYS A 447 -2.67 4.89 9.40
N LEU A 448 -2.31 5.84 10.27
CA LEU A 448 -1.40 5.60 11.40
C LEU A 448 -1.93 4.48 12.31
N ALA A 449 -3.20 4.52 12.70
CA ALA A 449 -3.79 3.52 13.59
C ALA A 449 -3.80 2.11 12.99
N VAL A 450 -4.13 1.99 11.70
CA VAL A 450 -4.16 0.71 10.99
C VAL A 450 -2.75 0.14 10.87
N LEU A 451 -1.78 1.00 10.55
CA LEU A 451 -0.38 0.64 10.44
C LEU A 451 0.26 0.29 11.81
N GLU A 452 -0.10 0.98 12.88
CA GLU A 452 0.31 0.65 14.25
C GLU A 452 -0.30 -0.69 14.69
N ALA A 453 -1.58 -0.91 14.41
CA ALA A 453 -2.23 -2.18 14.67
C ALA A 453 -1.60 -3.33 13.87
N SER A 454 -1.18 -3.10 12.62
CA SER A 454 -0.54 -4.14 11.81
C SER A 454 0.85 -4.53 12.33
N THR A 455 1.62 -3.58 12.85
CA THR A 455 2.93 -3.88 13.48
C THR A 455 2.81 -4.53 14.84
N ALA A 456 1.80 -4.16 15.64
CA ALA A 456 1.53 -4.84 16.91
C ALA A 456 1.23 -6.35 16.72
N LEU A 457 0.76 -6.73 15.52
CA LEU A 457 0.43 -8.11 15.17
C LEU A 457 1.60 -8.85 14.54
N ASN A 458 2.42 -8.17 13.75
CA ASN A 458 3.67 -8.70 13.23
C ASN A 458 4.78 -8.50 14.25
N THR A 459 4.89 -9.39 15.24
CA THR A 459 5.90 -9.32 16.31
C THR A 459 7.36 -9.50 15.84
N THR A 460 7.61 -9.60 14.54
CA THR A 460 8.95 -9.63 13.98
C THR A 460 9.50 -8.21 13.88
N ASP A 461 10.73 -7.98 14.33
CA ASP A 461 11.42 -6.68 14.28
C ASP A 461 11.38 -6.03 12.87
N GLY A 462 11.34 -6.84 11.80
CA GLY A 462 11.19 -6.35 10.43
C GLY A 462 9.90 -5.56 10.15
N GLY A 463 8.80 -5.85 10.84
CA GLY A 463 7.52 -5.16 10.66
C GLY A 463 7.54 -3.73 11.20
N ILE A 464 8.20 -3.52 12.34
CA ILE A 464 8.36 -2.19 12.95
C ILE A 464 9.23 -1.31 12.05
N ASN A 465 10.35 -1.84 11.56
CA ASN A 465 11.24 -1.12 10.65
C ASN A 465 10.55 -0.79 9.32
N GLU A 466 9.74 -1.71 8.76
CA GLU A 466 8.97 -1.43 7.55
C GLU A 466 7.95 -0.30 7.77
N LEU A 467 7.24 -0.31 8.90
CA LEU A 467 6.30 0.75 9.26
C LEU A 467 6.98 2.11 9.36
N GLU A 468 8.03 2.22 10.16
CA GLU A 468 8.76 3.49 10.31
C GLU A 468 9.26 3.99 8.95
N GLY A 469 9.70 3.09 8.09
CA GLY A 469 10.03 3.39 6.71
C GLY A 469 8.86 3.93 5.89
N ILE A 470 7.67 3.32 5.97
CA ILE A 470 6.46 3.81 5.28
C ILE A 470 6.07 5.21 5.76
N LEU A 471 6.08 5.45 7.08
CA LEU A 471 5.76 6.76 7.64
C LEU A 471 6.78 7.82 7.24
N LEU A 472 8.06 7.45 7.19
CA LEU A 472 9.13 8.32 6.74
C LEU A 472 9.01 8.66 5.25
N MET A 473 8.67 7.69 4.41
CA MET A 473 8.39 7.90 2.98
C MET A 473 7.22 8.87 2.79
N ASP A 474 6.11 8.68 3.50
CA ASP A 474 4.94 9.56 3.45
C ASP A 474 5.31 11.00 3.87
N ALA A 475 6.09 11.15 4.96
CA ALA A 475 6.52 12.45 5.46
C ALA A 475 7.49 13.17 4.50
N LEU A 476 8.42 12.45 3.87
CA LEU A 476 9.33 13.01 2.87
C LEU A 476 8.61 13.38 1.57
N ALA A 477 7.65 12.57 1.13
CA ALA A 477 6.80 12.90 -0.01
C ALA A 477 6.01 14.19 0.27
N TYR A 478 5.49 14.36 1.50
CA TYR A 478 4.83 15.59 1.93
C TYR A 478 5.78 16.79 1.94
N LEU A 479 7.02 16.63 2.43
CA LEU A 479 8.04 17.68 2.39
C LEU A 479 8.38 18.11 0.96
N ASN A 480 8.61 17.16 0.06
CA ASN A 480 8.86 17.45 -1.37
C ASN A 480 7.73 18.30 -1.98
N ARG A 481 6.48 17.98 -1.63
CA ARG A 481 5.31 18.75 -2.06
C ARG A 481 5.30 20.16 -1.48
N LEU A 482 5.60 20.32 -0.19
CA LEU A 482 5.65 21.64 0.47
C LEU A 482 6.72 22.55 -0.16
N VAL A 483 7.91 22.01 -0.48
CA VAL A 483 8.96 22.77 -1.17
C VAL A 483 8.49 23.18 -2.56
N SER A 484 7.89 22.25 -3.31
CA SER A 484 7.34 22.53 -4.65
C SER A 484 6.21 23.59 -4.64
N GLN A 485 5.51 23.74 -3.52
CA GLN A 485 4.47 24.75 -3.30
C GLN A 485 5.01 26.06 -2.69
N ALA A 486 6.33 26.16 -2.46
CA ALA A 486 7.00 27.27 -1.80
C ALA A 486 6.50 27.56 -0.36
N GLU A 487 6.04 26.53 0.37
CA GLU A 487 5.58 26.63 1.77
C GLU A 487 6.73 26.43 2.77
N LEU A 488 7.78 27.25 2.65
CA LEU A 488 9.09 27.02 3.28
C LEU A 488 9.08 26.99 4.82
N GLU A 489 8.22 27.77 5.49
CA GLU A 489 8.11 27.75 6.95
C GLU A 489 7.62 26.40 7.47
N GLN A 490 6.65 25.79 6.77
CA GLN A 490 6.14 24.46 7.12
C GLN A 490 7.18 23.38 6.86
N VAL A 491 8.00 23.53 5.81
CA VAL A 491 9.11 22.61 5.52
C VAL A 491 10.06 22.52 6.72
N VAL A 492 10.45 23.65 7.31
CA VAL A 492 11.35 23.67 8.47
C VAL A 492 10.71 22.99 9.69
N GLU A 493 9.43 23.25 9.96
CA GLU A 493 8.73 22.60 11.08
C GLU A 493 8.65 21.08 10.90
N GLU A 494 8.33 20.62 9.69
CA GLU A 494 8.16 19.21 9.41
C GLU A 494 9.49 18.46 9.30
N TRP A 495 10.53 19.10 8.76
CA TRP A 495 11.89 18.56 8.77
C TRP A 495 12.36 18.25 10.19
N ASN A 496 12.15 19.18 11.13
CA ASN A 496 12.50 18.98 12.54
C ASN A 496 11.72 17.81 13.17
N ASN A 497 10.51 17.51 12.70
CA ASN A 497 9.72 16.38 13.20
C ASN A 497 10.24 15.03 12.69
N ILE A 498 10.83 14.98 11.48
CA ILE A 498 11.29 13.72 10.88
C ILE A 498 12.77 13.44 11.12
N GLN A 499 13.55 14.45 11.52
CA GLN A 499 15.00 14.34 11.62
C GLN A 499 15.45 13.17 12.52
N GLU A 500 14.77 12.96 13.65
CA GLU A 500 15.09 11.87 14.58
C GLU A 500 14.79 10.49 13.98
N SER A 501 13.80 10.41 13.08
CA SER A 501 13.44 9.17 12.40
C SER A 501 14.42 8.79 11.28
N LEU A 502 15.31 9.70 10.85
CA LEU A 502 16.33 9.39 9.84
C LEU A 502 17.42 8.45 10.36
N ASP A 503 17.61 8.38 11.68
CA ASP A 503 18.62 7.52 12.30
C ASP A 503 18.37 6.03 11.98
N ILE A 504 17.12 5.63 11.70
CA ILE A 504 16.77 4.26 11.31
C ILE A 504 17.44 3.81 10.01
N LEU A 505 17.81 4.74 9.12
CA LEU A 505 18.48 4.40 7.85
C LEU A 505 19.88 3.79 8.07
N SER A 506 20.45 4.00 9.26
CA SER A 506 21.71 3.41 9.68
C SER A 506 21.56 1.97 10.18
N ASP A 507 20.34 1.50 10.48
CA ASP A 507 20.09 0.12 10.90
C ASP A 507 20.27 -0.85 9.73
N GLU A 508 21.05 -1.92 9.92
CA GLU A 508 21.24 -2.98 8.93
C GLU A 508 19.95 -3.78 8.69
N GLN A 509 19.05 -3.84 9.67
CA GLN A 509 17.77 -4.56 9.57
C GLN A 509 16.69 -3.81 8.78
N PHE A 510 16.94 -2.54 8.44
CA PHE A 510 15.98 -1.74 7.67
C PHE A 510 15.86 -2.26 6.23
N PRO A 511 14.64 -2.57 5.73
CA PRO A 511 14.44 -3.14 4.39
C PRO A 511 15.17 -2.35 3.30
N SER A 512 15.95 -3.03 2.46
CA SER A 512 16.86 -2.38 1.51
C SER A 512 16.13 -1.63 0.41
N ASP A 513 14.95 -2.10 0.00
CA ASP A 513 14.06 -1.45 -0.96
C ASP A 513 13.48 -0.16 -0.38
N VAL A 514 12.96 -0.21 0.85
CA VAL A 514 12.42 0.96 1.55
C VAL A 514 13.53 1.98 1.82
N ARG A 515 14.73 1.53 2.18
CA ARG A 515 15.92 2.39 2.33
C ARG A 515 16.22 3.18 1.06
N ARG A 516 16.23 2.49 -0.08
CA ARG A 516 16.50 3.11 -1.38
C ARG A 516 15.44 4.13 -1.75
N GLU A 517 14.17 3.86 -1.49
CA GLU A 517 13.07 4.82 -1.73
C GLU A 517 13.19 6.05 -0.83
N VAL A 518 13.45 5.87 0.47
CA VAL A 518 13.66 6.97 1.40
C VAL A 518 14.85 7.84 0.96
N LEU A 519 15.97 7.24 0.58
CA LEU A 519 17.13 7.95 0.06
C LEU A 519 16.83 8.68 -1.25
N ALA A 520 16.05 8.08 -2.15
CA ALA A 520 15.62 8.73 -3.38
C ALA A 520 14.77 9.98 -3.10
N LEU A 521 13.81 9.87 -2.16
CA LEU A 521 12.98 11.00 -1.73
C LEU A 521 13.79 12.08 -1.01
N LEU A 522 14.79 11.72 -0.20
CA LEU A 522 15.73 12.65 0.44
C LEU A 522 16.62 13.38 -0.56
N ASN A 523 17.15 12.66 -1.55
CA ASN A 523 17.96 13.27 -2.61
C ASN A 523 17.13 14.26 -3.44
N ASN A 524 15.87 13.91 -3.72
CA ASN A 524 14.93 14.81 -4.37
C ASN A 524 14.62 16.03 -3.50
N PHE A 525 14.39 15.83 -2.20
CA PHE A 525 14.19 16.92 -1.24
C PHE A 525 15.40 17.86 -1.21
N ALA A 526 16.61 17.30 -1.16
CA ALA A 526 17.84 18.07 -1.16
C ALA A 526 18.02 18.89 -2.43
N ALA A 527 17.73 18.31 -3.60
CA ALA A 527 17.75 19.02 -4.87
C ALA A 527 16.74 20.19 -4.89
N LEU A 528 15.50 19.95 -4.46
CA LEU A 528 14.47 20.99 -4.37
C LEU A 528 14.83 22.10 -3.38
N VAL A 529 15.43 21.77 -2.24
CA VAL A 529 15.94 22.76 -1.27
C VAL A 529 17.06 23.59 -1.89
N GLN A 530 17.93 22.98 -2.70
CA GLN A 530 19.02 23.67 -3.36
C GLN A 530 18.53 24.65 -4.45
N ASP A 531 17.45 24.33 -5.15
CA ASP A 531 16.80 25.26 -6.08
C ASP A 531 16.25 26.52 -5.38
N HIS A 532 15.90 26.39 -4.10
CA HIS A 532 15.37 27.46 -3.23
C HIS A 532 16.39 27.95 -2.17
N LEU A 533 17.69 27.74 -2.40
CA LEU A 533 18.74 27.94 -1.39
C LEU A 533 18.70 29.32 -0.71
N ALA A 534 18.56 30.40 -1.49
CA ALA A 534 18.56 31.77 -0.96
C ALA A 534 17.38 32.04 -0.01
N GLU A 535 16.22 31.40 -0.26
CA GLU A 535 15.02 31.55 0.55
C GLU A 535 15.16 30.75 1.85
N PHE A 536 15.69 29.52 1.77
CA PHE A 536 15.96 28.70 2.95
C PHE A 536 17.07 29.26 3.84
N GLU A 537 18.09 29.91 3.27
CA GLU A 537 19.19 30.50 4.04
C GLU A 537 18.70 31.64 4.93
N ALA A 538 17.67 32.37 4.48
CA ALA A 538 17.02 33.43 5.26
C ALA A 538 16.14 32.89 6.40
N ILE A 539 15.53 31.71 6.24
CA ILE A 539 14.59 31.14 7.21
C ILE A 539 15.30 30.24 8.22
N SER A 540 16.11 29.29 7.74
CA SER A 540 16.77 28.28 8.56
C SER A 540 18.09 27.81 7.92
N PRO A 541 19.24 28.45 8.25
CA PRO A 541 20.54 28.01 7.75
C PRO A 541 20.94 26.62 8.27
N THR A 542 20.34 26.19 9.39
CA THR A 542 20.55 24.85 9.96
C THR A 542 19.96 23.74 9.10
N LEU A 543 18.85 23.99 8.40
CA LEU A 543 18.25 22.99 7.51
C LEU A 543 19.19 22.71 6.33
N ILE A 544 19.78 23.75 5.73
CA ILE A 544 20.70 23.60 4.60
C ILE A 544 21.89 22.71 4.99
N SER A 545 22.50 22.93 6.16
CA SER A 545 23.64 22.13 6.60
C SER A 545 23.28 20.68 6.89
N GLN A 546 22.07 20.41 7.36
CA GLN A 546 21.57 19.05 7.62
C GLN A 546 21.19 18.30 6.35
N VAL A 547 20.71 19.01 5.32
CA VAL A 547 20.30 18.44 4.04
C VAL A 547 21.49 18.27 3.08
N ALA A 548 22.55 19.05 3.26
CA ALA A 548 23.76 19.02 2.42
C ALA A 548 24.35 17.62 2.15
N PRO A 549 24.40 16.67 3.10
CA PRO A 549 24.90 15.31 2.85
C PRO A 549 24.09 14.52 1.81
N TYR A 550 22.82 14.88 1.61
CA TYR A 550 21.91 14.21 0.69
C TYR A 550 21.83 14.91 -0.68
N ILE A 551 22.57 15.99 -0.88
CA ILE A 551 22.64 16.62 -2.21
C ILE A 551 23.30 15.59 -3.15
N PRO A 552 22.65 15.23 -4.26
CA PRO A 552 23.24 14.31 -5.22
C PRO A 552 24.58 14.89 -5.67
N THR A 553 25.66 14.19 -5.33
CA THR A 553 26.99 14.63 -5.74
C THR A 553 27.02 14.53 -7.26
N PRO A 554 27.24 15.62 -8.01
CA PRO A 554 27.36 15.52 -9.44
C PRO A 554 28.53 14.59 -9.74
N GLU A 555 28.24 13.39 -10.25
CA GLU A 555 29.23 12.45 -10.78
C GLU A 555 29.86 13.06 -12.04
N TYR A 556 30.69 14.07 -11.84
CA TYR A 556 31.56 14.64 -12.84
C TYR A 556 32.95 14.68 -12.25
N GLU A 557 33.61 13.52 -12.15
CA GLU A 557 35.04 13.55 -12.38
C GLU A 557 35.21 13.93 -13.86
N PRO A 558 35.81 15.08 -14.19
CA PRO A 558 36.09 15.42 -15.58
C PRO A 558 37.11 14.41 -16.09
N ILE A 559 36.63 13.38 -16.78
CA ILE A 559 37.47 12.44 -17.52
C ILE A 559 38.31 13.31 -18.46
N VAL A 560 39.62 13.36 -18.24
CA VAL A 560 40.54 14.09 -19.12
C VAL A 560 40.45 13.43 -20.49
N LEU A 561 39.71 14.06 -21.39
CA LEU A 561 39.50 13.55 -22.74
C LEU A 561 40.79 13.70 -23.55
N LEU A 562 41.15 12.68 -24.33
CA LEU A 562 42.25 12.81 -25.29
C LEU A 562 41.86 13.86 -26.33
N SER A 563 42.85 14.64 -26.77
CA SER A 563 42.66 15.53 -27.90
C SER A 563 42.36 14.73 -29.17
N GLU A 564 41.62 15.32 -30.12
CA GLU A 564 41.33 14.64 -31.39
C GLU A 564 42.59 14.21 -32.14
N GLN A 565 43.68 14.97 -32.01
CA GLN A 565 44.96 14.62 -32.64
C GLN A 565 45.57 13.36 -32.00
N GLU A 566 45.62 13.27 -30.67
CA GLU A 566 46.13 12.10 -29.96
C GLU A 566 45.28 10.85 -30.26
N LEU A 567 43.96 11.01 -30.34
CA LEU A 567 43.06 9.92 -30.69
C LEU A 567 43.32 9.40 -32.11
N VAL A 568 43.53 10.30 -33.08
CA VAL A 568 43.93 9.93 -34.45
C VAL A 568 45.28 9.23 -34.46
N ASP A 569 46.26 9.74 -33.71
CA ASP A 569 47.61 9.17 -33.66
C ASP A 569 47.61 7.74 -33.07
N ILE A 570 46.83 7.51 -32.01
CA ILE A 570 46.64 6.17 -31.42
C ILE A 570 46.00 5.23 -32.46
N VAL A 571 44.92 5.65 -33.12
CA VAL A 571 44.18 4.83 -34.09
C VAL A 571 45.04 4.50 -35.31
N GLN A 572 45.77 5.47 -35.86
CA GLN A 572 46.70 5.23 -36.98
C GLN A 572 47.89 4.36 -36.56
N GLY A 573 48.38 4.51 -35.33
CA GLY A 573 49.41 3.64 -34.76
C GLY A 573 48.97 2.17 -34.69
N ILE A 574 47.75 1.92 -34.20
CA ILE A 574 47.13 0.58 -34.16
C ILE A 574 46.98 0.02 -35.58
N ARG A 575 46.42 0.81 -36.50
CA ARG A 575 46.26 0.42 -37.91
C ARG A 575 47.60 0.06 -38.55
N GLY A 576 48.63 0.89 -38.34
CA GLY A 576 49.98 0.64 -38.85
C GLY A 576 50.57 -0.68 -38.35
N ARG A 577 50.41 -1.00 -37.07
CA ARG A 577 50.87 -2.27 -36.48
C ARG A 577 50.12 -3.49 -37.02
N ILE A 578 48.80 -3.38 -37.23
CA ILE A 578 48.00 -4.45 -37.84
C ILE A 578 48.49 -4.75 -39.25
N PHE A 579 48.68 -3.72 -40.08
CA PHE A 579 49.02 -3.88 -41.50
C PHE A 579 50.51 -4.05 -41.80
N LEU A 580 51.38 -4.06 -40.77
CA LEU A 580 52.77 -4.47 -40.89
C LEU A 580 52.88 -5.94 -41.36
N TYR A 581 51.88 -6.75 -41.07
CA TYR A 581 51.82 -8.15 -41.48
C TYR A 581 51.05 -8.34 -42.80
N HIS A 582 51.56 -9.19 -43.68
CA HIS A 582 50.93 -9.49 -44.97
C HIS A 582 49.90 -10.63 -44.91
N MET A 583 50.02 -11.55 -43.95
CA MET A 583 49.11 -12.70 -43.81
C MET A 583 47.88 -12.36 -42.97
N GLN A 584 46.70 -12.80 -43.43
CA GLN A 584 45.41 -12.57 -42.78
C GLN A 584 45.40 -12.97 -41.29
N ARG A 585 45.91 -14.17 -40.97
CA ARG A 585 45.95 -14.69 -39.61
C ARG A 585 46.82 -13.85 -38.67
N SER A 586 47.95 -13.35 -39.17
CA SER A 586 48.85 -12.50 -38.38
C SER A 586 48.22 -11.14 -38.07
N ARG A 587 47.48 -10.55 -39.00
CA ARG A 587 46.73 -9.31 -38.78
C ARG A 587 45.64 -9.47 -37.73
N LEU A 588 44.89 -10.58 -37.78
CA LEU A 588 43.88 -10.91 -36.78
C LEU A 588 44.50 -11.09 -35.39
N ASN A 589 45.63 -11.79 -35.31
CA ASN A 589 46.35 -11.95 -34.04
C ASN A 589 46.80 -10.59 -33.49
N GLN A 590 47.34 -9.71 -34.35
CA GLN A 590 47.74 -8.37 -33.94
C GLN A 590 46.53 -7.56 -33.45
N LEU A 591 45.39 -7.59 -34.16
CA LEU A 591 44.17 -6.92 -33.71
C LEU A 591 43.77 -7.37 -32.30
N ILE A 592 43.79 -8.67 -32.01
CA ILE A 592 43.44 -9.19 -30.68
C ILE A 592 44.40 -8.65 -29.60
N VAL A 593 45.69 -8.55 -29.91
CA VAL A 593 46.70 -7.98 -29.00
C VAL A 593 46.41 -6.49 -28.73
N GLU A 594 46.10 -5.71 -29.76
CA GLU A 594 45.78 -4.28 -29.62
C GLU A 594 44.47 -4.06 -28.85
N LEU A 595 43.42 -4.86 -29.13
CA LEU A 595 42.17 -4.81 -28.38
C LEU A 595 42.39 -5.14 -26.90
N LYS A 596 43.23 -6.14 -26.60
CA LYS A 596 43.59 -6.46 -25.21
C LYS A 596 44.41 -5.36 -24.54
N ALA A 597 45.25 -4.65 -25.28
CA ALA A 597 46.01 -3.50 -24.76
C ALA A 597 45.13 -2.26 -24.54
N LEU A 598 44.06 -2.11 -25.30
CA LEU A 598 43.06 -1.04 -25.14
C LEU A 598 42.10 -1.29 -23.96
N SER A 599 41.88 -2.55 -23.58
CA SER A 599 41.00 -2.93 -22.47
C SER A 599 41.37 -2.19 -21.18
N GLY A 600 40.44 -1.37 -20.67
CA GLY A 600 40.64 -0.59 -19.45
C GLY A 600 41.21 0.82 -19.67
N HIS A 601 41.37 1.24 -20.93
CA HIS A 601 41.70 2.63 -21.25
C HIS A 601 40.47 3.53 -21.02
N PRO A 602 40.60 4.73 -20.41
CA PRO A 602 39.46 5.60 -20.09
C PRO A 602 38.63 6.00 -21.32
N GLU A 603 39.28 6.11 -22.48
CA GLU A 603 38.60 6.40 -23.76
C GLU A 603 38.45 5.20 -24.71
N GLU A 604 38.49 3.97 -24.20
CA GLU A 604 38.39 2.75 -25.01
C GLU A 604 37.22 2.82 -26.03
N GLY A 605 36.07 3.32 -25.61
CA GLY A 605 34.88 3.44 -26.46
C GLY A 605 35.00 4.46 -27.59
N ARG A 606 35.75 5.56 -27.44
CA ARG A 606 35.99 6.52 -28.54
C ARG A 606 37.00 5.95 -29.54
N ILE A 607 38.07 5.33 -29.03
CA ILE A 607 39.12 4.69 -29.85
C ILE A 607 38.51 3.57 -30.72
N LEU A 608 37.70 2.69 -30.13
CA LEU A 608 37.04 1.59 -30.86
C LEU A 608 36.10 2.10 -31.96
N ARG A 609 35.30 3.15 -31.69
CA ARG A 609 34.41 3.76 -32.69
C ARG A 609 35.18 4.34 -33.88
N ARG A 610 36.35 4.93 -33.64
CA ARG A 610 37.21 5.46 -34.71
C ARG A 610 37.93 4.34 -35.47
N LEU A 611 38.40 3.31 -34.78
CA LEU A 611 38.96 2.11 -35.41
C LEU A 611 37.95 1.41 -36.33
N TYR A 612 36.67 1.37 -35.94
CA TYR A 612 35.59 0.81 -36.76
C TYR A 612 35.49 1.51 -38.12
N THR A 613 35.66 2.84 -38.17
CA THR A 613 35.62 3.60 -39.41
C THR A 613 36.91 3.56 -40.23
N GLU A 614 38.07 3.45 -39.57
CA GLU A 614 39.39 3.54 -40.22
C GLU A 614 39.90 2.20 -40.77
N LEU A 615 39.41 1.08 -40.26
CA LEU A 615 39.82 -0.25 -40.72
C LEU A 615 39.02 -0.71 -41.95
N PRO A 616 39.68 -1.23 -42.99
CA PRO A 616 39.01 -1.58 -44.24
C PRO A 616 38.14 -2.84 -44.11
N ASN A 617 37.09 -2.90 -44.93
CA ASN A 617 36.28 -4.11 -45.17
C ASN A 617 37.07 -5.11 -46.03
N GLY A 618 38.05 -5.77 -45.43
CA GLY A 618 38.81 -6.87 -46.01
C GLY A 618 38.26 -8.25 -45.62
N PRO A 619 38.86 -9.35 -46.12
CA PRO A 619 38.49 -10.73 -45.76
C PRO A 619 38.60 -11.04 -44.26
N GLU A 620 39.29 -10.19 -43.49
CA GLU A 620 39.39 -10.25 -42.03
C GLU A 620 38.12 -9.83 -41.28
N ASN A 621 37.20 -9.09 -41.93
CA ASN A 621 36.00 -8.49 -41.32
C ASN A 621 36.31 -7.71 -40.02
N PHE A 622 37.29 -6.80 -40.06
CA PHE A 622 37.69 -6.01 -38.89
C PHE A 622 36.54 -5.20 -38.26
N PRO A 623 35.68 -4.50 -39.05
CA PRO A 623 34.63 -3.67 -38.45
C PRO A 623 33.62 -4.48 -37.65
N ASP A 624 33.24 -5.68 -38.08
CA ASP A 624 32.32 -6.55 -37.34
C ASP A 624 32.88 -6.99 -35.99
N ARG A 625 34.20 -7.26 -35.93
CA ARG A 625 34.87 -7.64 -34.68
C ARG A 625 34.95 -6.47 -33.71
N ILE A 626 35.25 -5.28 -34.21
CA ILE A 626 35.27 -4.07 -33.39
C ILE A 626 33.88 -3.72 -32.90
N LYS A 627 32.84 -3.88 -33.74
CA LYS A 627 31.45 -3.71 -33.34
C LYS A 627 31.11 -4.60 -32.14
N LYS A 628 31.55 -5.87 -32.14
CA LYS A 628 31.37 -6.77 -30.99
C LYS A 628 32.06 -6.27 -29.72
N GLU A 629 33.28 -5.76 -29.81
CA GLU A 629 33.97 -5.19 -28.64
C GLU A 629 33.34 -3.88 -28.17
N ILE A 630 32.85 -3.02 -29.07
CA ILE A 630 32.08 -1.82 -28.69
C ILE A 630 30.84 -2.23 -27.91
N THR A 631 30.12 -3.26 -28.38
CA THR A 631 28.96 -3.81 -27.67
C THR A 631 29.39 -4.32 -26.30
N LYS A 632 30.44 -5.14 -26.21
CA LYS A 632 30.96 -5.69 -24.95
C LYS A 632 31.42 -4.60 -23.96
N LEU A 633 32.07 -3.55 -24.44
CA LEU A 633 32.46 -2.41 -23.62
C LEU A 633 31.25 -1.69 -23.04
N ARG A 634 30.23 -1.44 -23.87
CA ARG A 634 28.97 -0.83 -23.41
C ARG A 634 28.34 -1.65 -22.27
N TRP A 635 28.41 -2.98 -22.36
CA TRP A 635 27.99 -3.86 -21.27
C TRP A 635 28.87 -3.70 -20.03
N LYS A 636 30.20 -3.72 -20.18
CA LYS A 636 31.13 -3.63 -19.06
C LYS A 636 31.01 -2.29 -18.30
N THR A 637 31.00 -1.17 -19.02
CA THR A 637 30.86 0.15 -18.39
C THR A 637 29.53 0.27 -17.66
N ALA A 638 28.47 -0.32 -18.19
CA ALA A 638 27.17 -0.31 -17.54
C ALA A 638 27.12 -1.19 -16.26
N VAL A 639 28.07 -2.12 -16.08
CA VAL A 639 28.25 -2.89 -14.83
C VAL A 639 29.12 -2.14 -13.82
N GLU A 640 30.10 -1.34 -14.26
CA GLU A 640 31.03 -0.60 -13.39
C GLU A 640 30.47 0.72 -12.83
N THR A 641 29.44 1.28 -13.47
CA THR A 641 28.71 2.48 -12.98
C THR A 641 27.53 2.14 -12.08
N LEU A 642 27.41 0.89 -11.66
CA LEU A 642 26.54 0.40 -10.58
C LEU A 642 27.38 0.22 -9.32
#